data_AF-A0A4U1EQP9-F1
#
_entry.id   AF-A0A4U1EQP9-F1
#
_cell.length_a   1.000
_cell.length_b   1.000
_cell.length_c   1.000
_cell.angle_alpha   90.00
_cell.angle_beta   90.00
_cell.angle_gamma   90.00
#
_symmetry.space_group_name_H-M   'P 1'
#
loop_
_entity.id
_entity.type
_entity.pdbx_description
1 polymer ?
#
loop_
_entity_poly.entity_id
_entity_poly.type
_entity_poly.pdbx_seq_one_letter_code
_entity_poly.pdbx_strand_id
1 'polypeptide(L)'
;CDCNLAGVLPEICDAHGRCLCRPGVGGPRCDACRWGFYSFPVCQACQCSALGSYQTLCSPVTGQCECQPGITGQRCDRCLSDASDFPHCQGSTSVCDPAGTLDSSVGHCRCKLHVESPTCSICKPLYWNLAKENPSGCSECQCHVAGTVSGIGECGQLDGDCHCKSHVGGDSCDTCEDGYFALEKSSYFGCQGCQCDIGGAVTPVCSGPSGVCRCREHIEGKTCQRPENNYYFPDLHHMRYEIEDGTTPNGRELRFGFDPLEFPEFSWRGYAQMTSIQNEVRIVLNVGKSSLSLFWVVLRYINPGAEAVSGRVTIYPSWAKADAAQSKETIFQPSKEPAFVTVPGNGFADPFSIVPGAWIACIKAEGVVLDYLVLLPRDYYEALSLQLPVTEPCADVGPPREKLHLPVTRFPCALASEARHFLLDGEPRPLAVRQPIPEHPVMADLSGREVELHLRLRVPRVGHYVVVVEYATEADQLSEADVLVQGPGADLAGRVNIYSCKYSVLCRSAVTDGRSRLAVYELLEDADVWLKARMARFLLHQICIIPTEEFSVEYLRPHVKCIASYGRFVNESATCISLVPETPPTALILDVPNGGSSPLLPQDPLPSADALTGVTLKAPQNQVTLRGLVPRPGRYVIVVHFYQPVHPTFLAQVSVDRGRLQPGIFRASFCPHVLGCRDQVIAGDQVEFDISEPEVAVTVKVPEGKSLVWVRVLVVPAENYDYQILHRKSVDKSFEFVTNCGGDSFYIDPQKASGFCKDSARSLVALYHDGALPCECHPAGAIGHRCSPEGGQCPCRPHVIGRRCTRCQMGYYGFPHCKPCTCGRRLCEETMGMCLCPPRTVRPQCDACETHSFSFHPLAGCEGCNCSRMGTDGAATPECDRDHGQCR
;
A
#
# COMPACT_ATOMS: atom_id res chain seq x y z
N CYS A 1 -49.66 43.43 -29.72
CA CYS A 1 -48.34 42.81 -29.94
C CYS A 1 -48.12 42.68 -31.44
N ASP A 2 -46.96 43.10 -31.94
CA ASP A 2 -46.67 43.13 -33.38
C ASP A 2 -46.05 41.79 -33.85
N CYS A 3 -46.85 40.72 -33.84
CA CYS A 3 -46.38 39.35 -34.08
C CYS A 3 -46.84 38.81 -35.44
N ASN A 4 -46.09 37.90 -36.03
CA ASN A 4 -46.50 37.18 -37.23
C ASN A 4 -47.50 36.08 -36.86
N LEU A 5 -48.75 36.25 -37.33
CA LEU A 5 -49.88 35.37 -37.01
C LEU A 5 -49.66 33.90 -37.42
N ALA A 6 -48.77 33.63 -38.38
CA ALA A 6 -48.48 32.27 -38.82
C ALA A 6 -47.52 31.51 -37.87
N GLY A 7 -46.71 32.23 -37.09
CA GLY A 7 -45.66 31.64 -36.24
C GLY A 7 -45.93 31.70 -34.74
N VAL A 8 -47.04 32.28 -34.31
CA VAL A 8 -47.43 32.39 -32.89
C VAL A 8 -48.42 31.30 -32.46
N LEU A 9 -48.41 30.97 -31.17
CA LEU A 9 -49.43 30.16 -30.51
C LEU A 9 -50.80 30.90 -30.51
N PRO A 10 -51.92 30.21 -30.21
CA PRO A 10 -53.24 30.86 -30.13
C PRO A 10 -53.27 32.05 -29.17
N GLU A 11 -52.50 31.97 -28.09
CA GLU A 11 -52.17 33.08 -27.20
C GLU A 11 -51.03 33.88 -27.83
N ILE A 12 -51.36 34.91 -28.62
CA ILE A 12 -50.42 35.62 -29.53
C ILE A 12 -49.22 36.24 -28.78
N CYS A 13 -49.42 36.76 -27.57
CA CYS A 13 -48.36 37.36 -26.76
C CYS A 13 -48.62 37.27 -25.25
N ASP A 14 -47.55 37.39 -24.47
CA ASP A 14 -47.61 37.45 -23.01
C ASP A 14 -47.99 38.84 -22.48
N ALA A 15 -48.16 38.93 -21.15
CA ALA A 15 -48.50 40.18 -20.45
C ALA A 15 -47.46 41.31 -20.60
N HIS A 16 -46.26 41.01 -21.11
CA HIS A 16 -45.18 41.98 -21.35
C HIS A 16 -45.07 42.38 -22.84
N GLY A 17 -45.99 41.91 -23.69
CA GLY A 17 -46.04 42.24 -25.10
C GLY A 17 -45.10 41.41 -25.99
N ARG A 18 -44.49 40.34 -25.47
CA ARG A 18 -43.60 39.46 -26.23
C ARG A 18 -44.40 38.40 -26.98
N CYS A 19 -44.07 38.17 -28.25
CA CYS A 19 -44.72 37.17 -29.09
C CYS A 19 -44.43 35.75 -28.58
N LEU A 20 -45.47 34.93 -28.44
CA LEU A 20 -45.37 33.54 -28.00
C LEU A 20 -45.26 32.63 -29.23
N CYS A 21 -44.02 32.29 -29.61
CA CYS A 21 -43.76 31.52 -30.82
C CYS A 21 -44.15 30.04 -30.69
N ARG A 22 -44.64 29.44 -31.77
CA ARG A 22 -44.85 27.99 -31.87
C ARG A 22 -43.52 27.23 -31.74
N PRO A 23 -43.53 25.96 -31.30
CA PRO A 23 -42.33 25.11 -31.30
C PRO A 23 -41.64 25.11 -32.67
N GLY A 24 -40.32 25.31 -32.68
CA GLY A 24 -39.52 25.41 -33.91
C GLY A 24 -39.50 26.79 -34.57
N VAL A 25 -40.34 27.74 -34.16
CA VAL A 25 -40.36 29.14 -34.63
C VAL A 25 -39.57 30.04 -33.67
N GLY A 26 -38.88 31.04 -34.20
CA GLY A 26 -38.07 32.00 -33.46
C GLY A 26 -38.15 33.41 -34.02
N GLY A 27 -37.38 34.33 -33.42
CA GLY A 27 -37.39 35.75 -33.75
C GLY A 27 -38.33 36.57 -32.86
N PRO A 28 -38.07 37.88 -32.71
CA PRO A 28 -38.85 38.75 -31.82
C PRO A 28 -40.32 38.91 -32.24
N ARG A 29 -40.64 38.62 -33.51
CA ARG A 29 -42.00 38.62 -34.06
C ARG A 29 -42.52 37.23 -34.42
N CYS A 30 -41.79 36.16 -34.09
CA CYS A 30 -42.09 34.78 -34.50
C CYS A 30 -42.28 34.62 -36.02
N ASP A 31 -41.42 35.28 -36.81
CA ASP A 31 -41.49 35.39 -38.26
C ASP A 31 -40.44 34.57 -39.01
N ALA A 32 -39.62 33.79 -38.29
CA ALA A 32 -38.62 32.91 -38.86
C ALA A 32 -38.51 31.60 -38.08
N CYS A 33 -37.87 30.58 -38.65
CA CYS A 33 -37.55 29.38 -37.90
C CYS A 33 -36.41 29.61 -36.92
N ARG A 34 -36.47 28.90 -35.78
CA ARG A 34 -35.37 28.82 -34.80
C ARG A 34 -34.15 28.13 -35.42
N TRP A 35 -32.95 28.43 -34.92
CA TRP A 35 -31.72 27.71 -35.27
C TRP A 35 -31.90 26.18 -35.20
N GLY A 36 -31.56 25.48 -36.29
CA GLY A 36 -31.80 24.04 -36.41
C GLY A 36 -33.18 23.67 -36.98
N PHE A 37 -33.97 24.63 -37.47
CA PHE A 37 -35.24 24.41 -38.16
C PHE A 37 -35.33 25.24 -39.45
N TYR A 38 -36.14 24.80 -40.43
CA TYR A 38 -36.31 25.48 -41.73
C TYR A 38 -37.76 25.44 -42.24
N SER A 39 -38.07 26.26 -43.26
CA SER A 39 -39.38 26.31 -43.96
C SER A 39 -40.53 27.00 -43.19
N PHE A 40 -40.32 28.24 -42.75
CA PHE A 40 -41.39 29.09 -42.17
C PHE A 40 -42.60 29.22 -43.13
N PRO A 41 -43.86 29.09 -42.68
CA PRO A 41 -44.33 29.14 -41.29
C PRO A 41 -44.39 27.80 -40.55
N VAL A 42 -44.17 26.67 -41.23
CA VAL A 42 -44.18 25.32 -40.62
C VAL A 42 -42.74 24.84 -40.48
N CYS A 43 -42.09 25.25 -39.39
CA CYS A 43 -40.68 24.99 -39.16
C CYS A 43 -40.41 23.51 -38.90
N GLN A 44 -39.68 22.87 -39.82
CA GLN A 44 -39.24 21.47 -39.72
C GLN A 44 -37.81 21.41 -39.21
N ALA A 45 -37.49 20.45 -38.35
CA ALA A 45 -36.13 20.28 -37.85
C ALA A 45 -35.16 19.95 -38.99
N CYS A 46 -33.96 20.52 -38.95
CA CYS A 46 -32.86 20.15 -39.83
C CYS A 46 -32.51 18.67 -39.60
N GLN A 47 -32.41 17.91 -40.68
CA GLN A 47 -32.07 16.47 -40.63
C GLN A 47 -30.70 16.25 -41.28
N CYS A 48 -29.73 17.10 -40.96
CA CYS A 48 -28.37 16.98 -41.49
C CYS A 48 -27.67 15.75 -40.92
N SER A 49 -27.09 14.95 -41.80
CA SER A 49 -26.35 13.76 -41.41
C SER A 49 -25.08 14.15 -40.67
N ALA A 50 -24.94 13.66 -39.43
CA ALA A 50 -23.75 13.91 -38.60
C ALA A 50 -22.45 13.38 -39.24
N LEU A 51 -22.57 12.36 -40.10
CA LEU A 51 -21.45 11.75 -40.80
C LEU A 51 -21.12 12.46 -42.12
N GLY A 52 -22.07 13.24 -42.66
CA GLY A 52 -21.98 13.77 -44.03
C GLY A 52 -21.99 15.29 -44.16
N SER A 53 -22.32 16.01 -43.08
CA SER A 53 -22.32 17.46 -43.03
C SER A 53 -21.15 17.99 -42.19
N TYR A 54 -20.68 19.20 -42.47
CA TYR A 54 -19.71 19.89 -41.60
C TYR A 54 -20.33 20.27 -40.24
N GLN A 55 -21.64 20.51 -40.23
CA GLN A 55 -22.41 20.90 -39.06
C GLN A 55 -23.86 20.42 -39.19
N THR A 56 -24.57 20.31 -38.06
CA THR A 56 -25.98 19.89 -38.04
C THR A 56 -26.97 21.02 -38.34
N LEU A 57 -26.47 22.21 -38.68
CA LEU A 57 -27.27 23.35 -39.10
C LEU A 57 -27.58 23.28 -40.60
N CYS A 58 -28.81 23.64 -40.95
CA CYS A 58 -29.27 23.75 -42.33
C CYS A 58 -29.72 25.19 -42.65
N SER A 59 -29.78 25.52 -43.94
CA SER A 59 -30.37 26.78 -44.41
C SER A 59 -31.78 26.96 -43.86
N PRO A 60 -32.11 28.08 -43.17
CA PRO A 60 -33.40 28.28 -42.52
C PRO A 60 -34.57 28.43 -43.52
N VAL A 61 -34.27 28.61 -44.81
CA VAL A 61 -35.27 28.71 -45.88
C VAL A 61 -35.38 27.39 -46.64
N THR A 62 -34.26 26.78 -47.03
CA THR A 62 -34.26 25.64 -47.96
C THR A 62 -34.04 24.29 -47.28
N GLY A 63 -33.62 24.26 -46.01
CA GLY A 63 -33.28 23.03 -45.31
C GLY A 63 -32.00 22.35 -45.80
N GLN A 64 -31.24 22.99 -46.70
CA GLN A 64 -30.01 22.44 -47.24
C GLN A 64 -28.91 22.46 -46.19
N CYS A 65 -28.34 21.28 -45.92
CA CYS A 65 -27.19 21.09 -45.07
C CYS A 65 -25.88 21.34 -45.82
N GLU A 66 -24.85 21.74 -45.09
CA GLU A 66 -23.51 21.98 -45.64
C GLU A 66 -22.73 20.66 -45.70
N CYS A 67 -22.67 20.05 -46.88
CA CYS A 67 -22.11 18.70 -47.05
C CYS A 67 -20.58 18.70 -47.12
N GLN A 68 -19.97 17.67 -46.54
CA GLN A 68 -18.55 17.39 -46.69
C GLN A 68 -18.23 16.97 -48.15
N PRO A 69 -16.96 17.09 -48.60
CA PRO A 69 -16.59 16.79 -49.98
C PRO A 69 -16.93 15.34 -50.36
N GLY A 70 -17.56 15.14 -51.52
CA GLY A 70 -18.00 13.82 -52.00
C GLY A 70 -19.41 13.40 -51.55
N ILE A 71 -20.05 14.17 -50.67
CA ILE A 71 -21.39 13.90 -50.11
C ILE A 71 -22.39 14.91 -50.67
N THR A 72 -23.61 14.47 -50.94
CA THR A 72 -24.68 15.28 -51.52
C THR A 72 -26.04 14.98 -50.87
N GLY A 73 -27.09 15.68 -51.33
CA GLY A 73 -28.45 15.59 -50.80
C GLY A 73 -28.78 16.73 -49.83
N GLN A 74 -30.08 16.97 -49.63
CA GLN A 74 -30.55 18.05 -48.72
C GLN A 74 -30.07 17.84 -47.29
N ARG A 75 -29.89 16.57 -46.91
CA ARG A 75 -29.45 16.09 -45.58
C ARG A 75 -27.99 15.65 -45.56
N CYS A 76 -27.27 15.74 -46.68
CA CYS A 76 -25.92 15.17 -46.84
C CYS A 76 -25.88 13.68 -46.46
N ASP A 77 -26.86 12.92 -46.93
CA ASP A 77 -27.14 11.53 -46.55
C ASP A 77 -26.81 10.51 -47.66
N ARG A 78 -26.22 10.98 -48.76
CA ARG A 78 -25.85 10.12 -49.89
C ARG A 78 -24.57 10.61 -50.55
N CYS A 79 -23.85 9.71 -51.20
CA CYS A 79 -22.66 10.08 -51.95
C CYS A 79 -23.04 10.79 -53.26
N LEU A 80 -22.13 11.63 -53.78
CA LEU A 80 -22.32 12.32 -55.06
C LEU A 80 -22.38 11.35 -56.26
N SER A 81 -21.83 10.14 -56.12
CA SER A 81 -21.93 9.05 -57.10
C SER A 81 -22.93 7.98 -56.67
N ASP A 82 -23.74 7.50 -57.61
CA ASP A 82 -24.80 6.50 -57.38
C ASP A 82 -24.29 5.08 -57.02
N ALA A 83 -22.98 4.88 -56.87
CA ALA A 83 -22.32 3.57 -56.68
C ALA A 83 -21.59 3.40 -55.33
N SER A 84 -21.78 4.31 -54.36
CA SER A 84 -21.08 4.29 -53.07
C SER A 84 -22.05 4.38 -51.89
N ASP A 85 -21.80 3.60 -50.83
CA ASP A 85 -22.59 3.65 -49.59
C ASP A 85 -22.12 4.78 -48.65
N PHE A 86 -23.10 5.59 -48.23
CA PHE A 86 -22.93 6.63 -47.22
C PHE A 86 -22.56 6.00 -45.85
N PRO A 87 -21.61 6.54 -45.06
CA PRO A 87 -20.99 7.87 -45.12
C PRO A 87 -19.63 7.96 -45.83
N HIS A 88 -19.09 6.85 -46.33
CA HIS A 88 -17.73 6.79 -46.87
C HIS A 88 -17.69 7.17 -48.34
N CYS A 89 -17.91 8.46 -48.62
CA CYS A 89 -18.03 9.00 -49.97
C CYS A 89 -16.71 9.55 -50.55
N GLN A 90 -15.59 9.30 -49.88
CA GLN A 90 -14.28 9.53 -50.48
C GLN A 90 -14.11 8.57 -51.65
N GLY A 91 -13.99 9.15 -52.84
CA GLY A 91 -14.00 8.43 -54.11
C GLY A 91 -13.09 7.22 -54.09
N SER A 92 -13.54 6.16 -54.76
CA SER A 92 -12.79 4.95 -55.13
C SER A 92 -11.27 5.08 -55.02
N THR A 93 -10.74 4.90 -53.82
CA THR A 93 -9.57 4.05 -53.63
C THR A 93 -10.13 2.66 -53.40
N SER A 94 -10.30 1.92 -54.49
CA SER A 94 -10.51 0.48 -54.55
C SER A 94 -9.32 -0.31 -53.99
N VAL A 95 -8.63 0.21 -52.97
CA VAL A 95 -7.44 -0.38 -52.37
C VAL A 95 -7.89 -1.16 -51.15
N CYS A 96 -8.27 -2.40 -51.39
CA CYS A 96 -8.48 -3.38 -50.35
C CYS A 96 -7.15 -3.72 -49.69
N ASP A 97 -7.16 -3.93 -48.37
CA ASP A 97 -5.98 -4.42 -47.67
C ASP A 97 -5.66 -5.84 -48.20
N PRO A 98 -4.49 -6.04 -48.82
CA PRO A 98 -4.15 -7.34 -49.40
C PRO A 98 -4.02 -8.44 -48.34
N ALA A 99 -3.82 -8.11 -47.06
CA ALA A 99 -3.77 -9.08 -45.98
C ALA A 99 -5.16 -9.62 -45.63
N GLY A 100 -6.19 -8.78 -45.71
CA GLY A 100 -7.56 -9.13 -45.31
C GLY A 100 -8.51 -9.48 -46.44
N THR A 101 -8.07 -9.41 -47.70
CA THR A 101 -8.94 -9.59 -48.88
C THR A 101 -8.78 -10.98 -49.49
N LEU A 102 -9.91 -11.61 -49.84
CA LEU A 102 -9.97 -12.88 -50.58
C LEU A 102 -9.89 -12.66 -52.10
N ASP A 103 -10.64 -11.68 -52.61
CA ASP A 103 -10.70 -11.33 -54.03
C ASP A 103 -11.17 -9.86 -54.18
N SER A 104 -10.70 -9.17 -55.21
CA SER A 104 -10.96 -7.75 -55.50
C SER A 104 -11.80 -7.62 -56.79
N SER A 105 -13.03 -8.11 -56.74
CA SER A 105 -13.98 -7.95 -57.84
C SER A 105 -14.69 -6.59 -57.81
N VAL A 106 -14.56 -5.84 -58.90
CA VAL A 106 -15.21 -4.57 -59.30
C VAL A 106 -16.14 -3.93 -58.24
N GLY A 107 -15.55 -3.08 -57.39
CA GLY A 107 -16.29 -2.05 -56.63
C GLY A 107 -16.41 -2.25 -55.11
N HIS A 108 -16.15 -3.45 -54.56
CA HIS A 108 -16.15 -3.68 -53.10
C HIS A 108 -15.15 -4.77 -52.70
N CYS A 109 -14.58 -4.68 -51.50
CA CYS A 109 -13.58 -5.63 -51.00
C CYS A 109 -14.24 -6.84 -50.35
N ARG A 110 -13.92 -8.05 -50.83
CA ARG A 110 -14.42 -9.29 -50.19
C ARG A 110 -13.46 -9.73 -49.10
N CYS A 111 -13.82 -9.47 -47.85
CA CYS A 111 -12.97 -9.75 -46.71
C CYS A 111 -12.86 -11.25 -46.38
N LYS A 112 -11.72 -11.65 -45.84
CA LYS A 112 -11.49 -12.97 -45.23
C LYS A 112 -12.41 -13.19 -44.03
N LEU A 113 -12.53 -14.45 -43.60
CA LEU A 113 -13.57 -14.88 -42.64
C LEU A 113 -13.64 -14.05 -41.35
N HIS A 114 -12.49 -13.71 -40.77
CA HIS A 114 -12.39 -12.99 -39.50
C HIS A 114 -12.00 -11.51 -39.67
N VAL A 115 -12.24 -10.96 -40.85
CA VAL A 115 -11.91 -9.58 -41.22
C VAL A 115 -13.21 -8.83 -41.56
N GLU A 116 -13.26 -7.56 -41.18
CA GLU A 116 -14.32 -6.61 -41.49
C GLU A 116 -13.74 -5.25 -41.91
N SER A 117 -14.62 -4.25 -42.00
CA SER A 117 -14.42 -2.94 -42.64
C SER A 117 -14.58 -2.94 -44.17
N PRO A 118 -14.95 -1.79 -44.77
CA PRO A 118 -15.05 -1.64 -46.23
C PRO A 118 -13.74 -1.91 -46.98
N THR A 119 -12.61 -1.73 -46.31
CA THR A 119 -11.25 -1.94 -46.84
C THR A 119 -10.65 -3.29 -46.45
N CYS A 120 -11.36 -4.12 -45.68
CA CYS A 120 -10.86 -5.39 -45.13
C CYS A 120 -9.57 -5.24 -44.31
N SER A 121 -9.46 -4.15 -43.55
CA SER A 121 -8.24 -3.80 -42.79
C SER A 121 -8.40 -3.96 -41.28
N ILE A 122 -9.56 -4.40 -40.79
CA ILE A 122 -9.87 -4.51 -39.36
C ILE A 122 -10.28 -5.94 -39.05
N CYS A 123 -9.78 -6.53 -37.96
CA CYS A 123 -10.23 -7.83 -37.51
C CYS A 123 -11.59 -7.73 -36.84
N LYS A 124 -12.47 -8.70 -37.09
CA LYS A 124 -13.74 -8.81 -36.37
C LYS A 124 -13.50 -8.85 -34.86
N PRO A 125 -14.47 -8.43 -34.01
CA PRO A 125 -14.34 -8.58 -32.56
C PRO A 125 -14.04 -10.02 -32.17
N LEU A 126 -13.22 -10.20 -31.13
CA LEU A 126 -12.61 -11.47 -30.71
C LEU A 126 -11.49 -12.00 -31.63
N TYR A 127 -10.99 -11.20 -32.58
CA TYR A 127 -9.86 -11.56 -33.44
C TYR A 127 -8.84 -10.42 -33.54
N TRP A 128 -7.57 -10.77 -33.79
CA TRP A 128 -6.42 -9.87 -33.89
C TRP A 128 -5.39 -10.37 -34.90
N ASN A 129 -4.28 -9.64 -35.09
CA ASN A 129 -3.16 -10.02 -35.97
C ASN A 129 -3.58 -10.28 -37.43
N LEU A 130 -3.97 -9.22 -38.14
CA LEU A 130 -4.30 -9.30 -39.57
C LEU A 130 -3.05 -9.68 -40.38
N ALA A 131 -3.02 -10.91 -40.86
CA ALA A 131 -1.88 -11.46 -41.60
C ALA A 131 -2.29 -11.98 -42.98
N LYS A 132 -1.45 -11.70 -43.99
CA LYS A 132 -1.71 -12.11 -45.37
C LYS A 132 -1.68 -13.63 -45.52
N GLU A 133 -0.79 -14.28 -44.80
CA GLU A 133 -0.56 -15.72 -44.79
C GLU A 133 -1.68 -16.48 -44.07
N ASN A 134 -2.43 -15.80 -43.18
CA ASN A 134 -3.55 -16.40 -42.48
C ASN A 134 -4.75 -16.50 -43.45
N PRO A 135 -5.25 -17.71 -43.76
CA PRO A 135 -6.38 -17.89 -44.68
C PRO A 135 -7.67 -17.26 -44.16
N SER A 136 -7.81 -17.15 -42.84
CA SER A 136 -8.95 -16.50 -42.18
C SER A 136 -8.71 -15.00 -41.93
N GLY A 137 -7.51 -14.51 -42.23
CA GLY A 137 -7.09 -13.12 -42.07
C GLY A 137 -6.59 -12.82 -40.67
N CYS A 138 -7.43 -13.03 -39.66
CA CYS A 138 -7.11 -12.75 -38.25
C CYS A 138 -7.12 -14.02 -37.39
N SER A 139 -6.42 -13.96 -36.26
CA SER A 139 -6.30 -15.00 -35.24
C SER A 139 -7.26 -14.73 -34.09
N GLU A 140 -7.79 -15.78 -33.45
CA GLU A 140 -8.73 -15.62 -32.33
C GLU A 140 -8.03 -15.07 -31.07
N CYS A 141 -8.73 -14.20 -30.33
CA CYS A 141 -8.31 -13.73 -29.01
C CYS A 141 -8.40 -14.88 -27.99
N GLN A 142 -7.34 -15.11 -27.21
CA GLN A 142 -7.29 -16.17 -26.19
C GLN A 142 -7.54 -15.63 -24.78
N CYS A 143 -8.43 -14.64 -24.63
CA CYS A 143 -8.66 -13.97 -23.36
C CYS A 143 -9.48 -14.83 -22.38
N HIS A 144 -8.94 -15.04 -21.18
CA HIS A 144 -9.62 -15.74 -20.10
C HIS A 144 -10.65 -14.82 -19.42
N VAL A 145 -11.92 -14.98 -19.78
CA VAL A 145 -13.02 -14.09 -19.37
C VAL A 145 -13.20 -13.90 -17.85
N ALA A 146 -12.71 -14.83 -17.01
CA ALA A 146 -12.77 -14.64 -15.56
C ALA A 146 -11.75 -13.61 -15.05
N GLY A 147 -10.65 -13.43 -15.78
CA GLY A 147 -9.59 -12.47 -15.47
C GLY A 147 -9.64 -11.19 -16.29
N THR A 148 -10.54 -11.07 -17.27
CA THR A 148 -10.76 -9.81 -17.99
C THR A 148 -11.80 -8.91 -17.34
N VAL A 149 -11.65 -7.61 -17.55
CA VAL A 149 -12.57 -6.59 -17.05
C VAL A 149 -13.95 -6.79 -17.66
N SER A 150 -15.01 -6.79 -16.82
CA SER A 150 -16.40 -7.05 -17.23
C SER A 150 -16.67 -8.38 -17.94
N GLY A 151 -15.67 -9.27 -18.06
CA GLY A 151 -15.78 -10.51 -18.85
C GLY A 151 -15.72 -10.28 -20.36
N ILE A 152 -15.09 -9.18 -20.79
CA ILE A 152 -14.85 -8.86 -22.21
C ILE A 152 -13.80 -9.84 -22.76
N GLY A 153 -14.13 -10.53 -23.85
CA GLY A 153 -13.24 -11.46 -24.54
C GLY A 153 -12.44 -10.83 -25.70
N GLU A 154 -12.67 -9.55 -25.99
CA GLU A 154 -11.96 -8.81 -27.02
C GLU A 154 -10.53 -8.45 -26.57
N CYS A 155 -9.60 -8.48 -27.52
CA CYS A 155 -8.19 -8.17 -27.34
C CYS A 155 -7.74 -7.06 -28.30
N GLY A 156 -6.55 -6.51 -28.05
CA GLY A 156 -5.93 -5.52 -28.93
C GLY A 156 -5.77 -6.06 -30.36
N GLN A 157 -6.15 -5.26 -31.36
CA GLN A 157 -6.16 -5.67 -32.78
C GLN A 157 -4.77 -6.02 -33.33
N LEU A 158 -3.70 -5.45 -32.75
CA LEU A 158 -2.32 -5.59 -33.23
C LEU A 158 -1.49 -6.58 -32.43
N ASP A 159 -1.57 -6.51 -31.10
CA ASP A 159 -0.75 -7.26 -30.14
C ASP A 159 -1.47 -8.46 -29.51
N GLY A 160 -2.80 -8.48 -29.56
CA GLY A 160 -3.60 -9.52 -28.92
C GLY A 160 -3.74 -9.33 -27.41
N ASP A 161 -3.38 -8.15 -26.90
CA ASP A 161 -3.38 -7.86 -25.47
C ASP A 161 -4.80 -7.89 -24.90
N CYS A 162 -5.03 -8.74 -23.91
CA CYS A 162 -6.31 -8.85 -23.22
C CYS A 162 -6.45 -7.77 -22.13
N HIS A 163 -7.68 -7.29 -21.92
CA HIS A 163 -7.97 -6.28 -20.91
C HIS A 163 -8.15 -6.88 -19.52
N CYS A 164 -7.05 -7.15 -18.81
CA CYS A 164 -7.05 -7.81 -17.51
C CYS A 164 -7.64 -6.94 -16.38
N LYS A 165 -8.30 -7.60 -15.41
CA LYS A 165 -8.69 -7.01 -14.12
C LYS A 165 -7.44 -6.56 -13.36
N SER A 166 -7.59 -5.62 -12.43
CA SER A 166 -6.43 -5.14 -11.65
C SER A 166 -5.91 -6.25 -10.74
N HIS A 167 -4.61 -6.58 -10.77
CA HIS A 167 -3.98 -7.71 -10.07
C HIS A 167 -3.98 -9.04 -10.84
N VAL A 168 -4.47 -9.03 -12.08
CA VAL A 168 -4.40 -10.15 -13.02
C VAL A 168 -3.40 -9.79 -14.13
N GLY A 169 -2.54 -10.73 -14.48
CA GLY A 169 -1.51 -10.58 -15.48
C GLY A 169 -1.49 -11.73 -16.50
N GLY A 170 -0.43 -11.75 -17.30
CA GLY A 170 -0.26 -12.64 -18.46
C GLY A 170 -1.04 -12.16 -19.67
N ASP A 171 -0.57 -12.53 -20.87
CA ASP A 171 -1.12 -12.07 -22.16
C ASP A 171 -2.60 -12.43 -22.31
N SER A 172 -3.03 -13.54 -21.68
CA SER A 172 -4.39 -14.06 -21.70
C SER A 172 -5.24 -13.74 -20.46
N CYS A 173 -4.72 -12.97 -19.48
CA CYS A 173 -5.39 -12.67 -18.21
C CYS A 173 -5.80 -13.90 -17.39
N ASP A 174 -4.99 -14.94 -17.40
CA ASP A 174 -5.24 -16.23 -16.73
C ASP A 174 -4.37 -16.42 -15.48
N THR A 175 -3.41 -15.51 -15.23
CA THR A 175 -2.48 -15.59 -14.10
C THR A 175 -2.62 -14.38 -13.18
N CYS A 176 -2.23 -14.53 -11.90
CA CYS A 176 -2.18 -13.41 -10.97
C CYS A 176 -0.83 -12.69 -11.09
N GLU A 177 -0.84 -11.37 -10.90
CA GLU A 177 0.39 -10.59 -10.78
C GLU A 177 1.21 -11.02 -9.55
N ASP A 178 2.52 -10.77 -9.57
CA ASP A 178 3.40 -11.01 -8.42
C ASP A 178 2.87 -10.32 -7.15
N GLY A 179 2.75 -11.11 -6.08
CA GLY A 179 2.16 -10.66 -4.82
C GLY A 179 0.64 -10.86 -4.73
N TYR A 180 0.04 -11.58 -5.69
CA TYR A 180 -1.38 -11.96 -5.68
C TYR A 180 -1.58 -13.44 -6.01
N PHE A 181 -2.72 -14.01 -5.61
CA PHE A 181 -3.10 -15.41 -5.84
C PHE A 181 -4.63 -15.57 -5.98
N ALA A 182 -5.09 -16.79 -6.28
CA ALA A 182 -6.52 -17.15 -6.36
C ALA A 182 -7.36 -16.25 -7.29
N LEU A 183 -7.19 -16.45 -8.61
CA LEU A 183 -8.03 -15.78 -9.62
C LEU A 183 -9.50 -16.25 -9.50
N GLU A 184 -10.39 -15.35 -9.10
CA GLU A 184 -11.82 -15.62 -8.93
C GLU A 184 -12.68 -14.81 -9.90
N LYS A 185 -13.61 -15.49 -10.59
CA LYS A 185 -14.55 -14.84 -11.53
C LYS A 185 -15.42 -13.78 -10.84
N SER A 186 -15.90 -14.06 -9.63
CA SER A 186 -16.75 -13.17 -8.83
C SER A 186 -16.03 -11.95 -8.27
N SER A 187 -14.70 -11.99 -8.20
CA SER A 187 -13.88 -10.89 -7.71
C SER A 187 -13.81 -9.78 -8.75
N TYR A 188 -14.09 -8.55 -8.34
CA TYR A 188 -13.97 -7.37 -9.19
C TYR A 188 -12.52 -7.10 -9.62
N PHE A 189 -11.57 -7.35 -8.72
CA PHE A 189 -10.14 -7.26 -8.97
C PHE A 189 -9.56 -8.58 -9.53
N GLY A 190 -10.26 -9.70 -9.44
CA GLY A 190 -9.77 -10.99 -9.95
C GLY A 190 -8.95 -11.74 -8.90
N CYS A 191 -7.72 -11.32 -8.62
CA CYS A 191 -6.84 -12.00 -7.65
C CYS A 191 -6.83 -11.33 -6.26
N GLN A 192 -6.48 -12.11 -5.24
CA GLN A 192 -6.34 -11.70 -3.84
C GLN A 192 -4.88 -11.46 -3.47
N GLY A 193 -4.62 -10.47 -2.62
CA GLY A 193 -3.26 -10.13 -2.18
C GLY A 193 -2.61 -11.22 -1.34
N CYS A 194 -1.32 -11.50 -1.57
CA CYS A 194 -0.52 -12.34 -0.69
C CYS A 194 -0.41 -11.69 0.70
N GLN A 195 -0.52 -12.51 1.75
CA GLN A 195 -0.40 -12.10 3.15
C GLN A 195 0.92 -12.61 3.76
N CYS A 196 2.03 -12.46 3.04
CA CYS A 196 3.33 -12.93 3.50
C CYS A 196 3.91 -11.97 4.55
N ASP A 197 4.30 -12.50 5.71
CA ASP A 197 4.99 -11.73 6.75
C ASP A 197 6.32 -11.19 6.25
N ILE A 198 6.58 -9.89 6.47
CA ILE A 198 7.76 -9.21 5.92
C ILE A 198 9.08 -9.72 6.53
N GLY A 199 9.03 -10.21 7.76
CA GLY A 199 10.19 -10.80 8.42
C GLY A 199 10.28 -12.30 8.20
N GLY A 200 9.15 -13.00 8.34
CA GLY A 200 9.10 -14.46 8.29
C GLY A 200 9.14 -15.06 6.90
N ALA A 201 8.72 -14.33 5.85
CA ALA A 201 8.83 -14.77 4.47
C ALA A 201 10.12 -14.28 3.82
N VAL A 202 10.63 -15.02 2.83
CA VAL A 202 11.78 -14.61 2.03
C VAL A 202 11.42 -13.46 1.08
N THR A 203 10.20 -13.47 0.56
CA THR A 203 9.66 -12.47 -0.37
C THR A 203 8.17 -12.23 -0.08
N PRO A 204 7.63 -11.04 -0.40
CA PRO A 204 6.19 -10.79 -0.30
C PRO A 204 5.35 -11.54 -1.34
N VAL A 205 6.00 -12.20 -2.31
CA VAL A 205 5.36 -13.02 -3.35
C VAL A 205 5.03 -14.41 -2.82
N CYS A 206 3.80 -14.85 -3.02
CA CYS A 206 3.30 -16.18 -2.67
C CYS A 206 3.13 -17.06 -3.91
N SER A 207 3.10 -18.37 -3.70
CA SER A 207 3.11 -19.38 -4.77
C SER A 207 1.75 -20.04 -4.98
N GLY A 208 1.45 -20.31 -6.26
CA GLY A 208 0.30 -21.09 -6.71
C GLY A 208 -1.06 -20.47 -6.40
N PRO A 209 -2.16 -21.19 -6.70
CA PRO A 209 -3.52 -20.74 -6.42
C PRO A 209 -3.86 -20.74 -4.92
N SER A 210 -3.04 -21.37 -4.08
CA SER A 210 -3.24 -21.44 -2.63
C SER A 210 -2.71 -20.22 -1.88
N GLY A 211 -1.84 -19.42 -2.51
CA GLY A 211 -1.22 -18.25 -1.90
C GLY A 211 -0.28 -18.58 -0.75
N VAL A 212 0.51 -19.65 -0.87
CA VAL A 212 1.44 -20.08 0.18
C VAL A 212 2.75 -19.32 0.03
N CYS A 213 3.15 -18.62 1.08
CA CYS A 213 4.39 -17.85 1.14
C CYS A 213 5.61 -18.77 1.31
N ARG A 214 6.74 -18.36 0.74
CA ARG A 214 8.01 -19.04 0.97
C ARG A 214 8.64 -18.53 2.27
N CYS A 215 8.55 -19.34 3.31
CA CYS A 215 9.04 -18.99 4.64
C CYS A 215 10.57 -19.11 4.76
N ARG A 216 11.16 -18.33 5.66
CA ARG A 216 12.56 -18.49 6.07
C ARG A 216 12.74 -19.76 6.90
N GLU A 217 13.99 -20.08 7.23
CA GLU A 217 14.31 -21.29 7.97
C GLU A 217 13.55 -21.35 9.30
N HIS A 218 12.95 -22.52 9.56
CA HIS A 218 12.23 -22.81 10.79
C HIS A 218 10.98 -21.98 11.05
N ILE A 219 10.41 -21.40 10.00
CA ILE A 219 9.14 -20.67 10.03
C ILE A 219 8.13 -21.42 9.15
N GLU A 220 6.92 -21.59 9.65
CA GLU A 220 5.84 -22.32 8.99
C GLU A 220 4.53 -21.52 8.92
N GLY A 221 3.58 -22.08 8.16
CA GLY A 221 2.25 -21.51 7.93
C GLY A 221 2.14 -20.79 6.59
N LYS A 222 0.90 -20.63 6.11
CA LYS A 222 0.60 -20.00 4.81
C LYS A 222 1.19 -18.59 4.68
N THR A 223 1.25 -17.85 5.79
CA THR A 223 1.69 -16.45 5.89
C THR A 223 3.07 -16.29 6.53
N CYS A 224 3.75 -17.38 6.91
CA CYS A 224 5.06 -17.37 7.56
C CYS A 224 5.12 -16.60 8.89
N GLN A 225 4.10 -16.75 9.74
CA GLN A 225 3.99 -16.03 11.01
C GLN A 225 4.25 -16.91 12.24
N ARG A 226 4.50 -18.22 12.08
CA ARG A 226 4.65 -19.15 13.19
C ARG A 226 5.98 -19.88 13.10
N PRO A 227 6.68 -20.11 14.22
CA PRO A 227 7.87 -20.93 14.20
C PRO A 227 7.48 -22.41 14.07
N GLU A 228 8.34 -23.21 13.46
CA GLU A 228 8.24 -24.67 13.44
C GLU A 228 8.26 -25.25 14.86
N ASN A 229 7.81 -26.50 15.01
CA ASN A 229 7.91 -27.21 16.29
C ASN A 229 9.37 -27.29 16.79
N ASN A 230 9.58 -26.94 18.07
CA ASN A 230 10.91 -26.82 18.72
C ASN A 230 11.73 -25.59 18.31
N TYR A 231 11.12 -24.60 17.67
CA TYR A 231 11.68 -23.29 17.40
C TYR A 231 10.82 -22.19 18.02
N TYR A 232 11.36 -20.98 18.13
CA TYR A 232 10.68 -19.83 18.71
C TYR A 232 11.17 -18.51 18.11
N PHE A 233 10.35 -17.47 18.24
CA PHE A 233 10.74 -16.10 18.01
C PHE A 233 11.22 -15.44 19.31
N PRO A 234 12.47 -14.94 19.36
CA PRO A 234 12.96 -14.23 20.53
C PRO A 234 12.26 -12.88 20.71
N ASP A 235 12.27 -12.32 21.92
CA ASP A 235 11.83 -10.94 22.13
C ASP A 235 12.90 -9.93 21.65
N LEU A 236 12.54 -8.64 21.56
CA LEU A 236 13.47 -7.59 21.14
C LEU A 236 14.65 -7.42 22.11
N HIS A 237 14.49 -7.88 23.36
CA HIS A 237 15.50 -7.83 24.43
C HIS A 237 16.32 -9.13 24.52
N HIS A 238 16.29 -10.00 23.51
CA HIS A 238 16.92 -11.32 23.59
C HIS A 238 18.44 -11.33 23.72
N MET A 239 19.13 -10.24 23.31
CA MET A 239 20.56 -10.04 23.57
C MET A 239 20.77 -9.57 25.02
N ARG A 240 20.31 -10.41 25.94
CA ARG A 240 20.29 -10.18 27.39
C ARG A 240 21.54 -10.74 28.04
N TYR A 241 22.12 -9.95 28.94
CA TYR A 241 23.28 -10.31 29.75
C TYR A 241 22.95 -10.05 31.22
N GLU A 242 22.91 -11.13 31.98
CA GLU A 242 22.60 -11.10 33.42
C GLU A 242 23.77 -10.45 34.17
N ILE A 243 23.48 -9.41 34.97
CA ILE A 243 24.52 -8.59 35.60
C ILE A 243 25.15 -9.35 36.77
N GLU A 244 24.40 -10.24 37.43
CA GLU A 244 24.88 -11.06 38.53
C GLU A 244 25.94 -12.10 38.14
N ASP A 245 26.03 -12.46 36.86
CA ASP A 245 27.10 -13.32 36.33
C ASP A 245 28.38 -12.51 36.00
N GLY A 246 28.38 -11.20 36.28
CA GLY A 246 29.53 -10.30 36.13
C GLY A 246 30.60 -10.45 37.21
N THR A 247 31.64 -9.60 37.11
CA THR A 247 32.76 -9.56 38.06
C THR A 247 33.05 -8.14 38.53
N THR A 248 33.62 -8.01 39.73
CA THR A 248 34.19 -6.75 40.21
C THR A 248 35.46 -6.37 39.43
N PRO A 249 35.93 -5.10 39.47
CA PRO A 249 37.16 -4.67 38.79
C PRO A 249 38.41 -5.48 39.15
N ASN A 250 38.40 -6.09 40.34
CA ASN A 250 39.49 -6.93 40.87
C ASN A 250 39.38 -8.41 40.45
N GLY A 251 38.40 -8.76 39.60
CA GLY A 251 38.18 -10.13 39.12
C GLY A 251 37.49 -11.06 40.12
N ARG A 252 36.90 -10.52 41.20
CA ARG A 252 36.11 -11.31 42.15
C ARG A 252 34.66 -11.44 41.68
N GLU A 253 34.01 -12.52 42.06
CA GLU A 253 32.58 -12.75 41.83
C GLU A 253 31.73 -11.64 42.47
N LEU A 254 30.59 -11.34 41.83
CA LEU A 254 29.69 -10.28 42.25
C LEU A 254 28.84 -10.69 43.46
N ARG A 255 28.61 -9.73 44.36
CA ARG A 255 27.60 -9.81 45.42
C ARG A 255 26.23 -9.47 44.81
N PHE A 256 25.33 -10.43 44.74
CA PHE A 256 23.99 -10.25 44.18
C PHE A 256 22.89 -10.68 45.17
N GLY A 257 21.75 -9.99 45.12
CA GLY A 257 20.53 -10.32 45.86
C GLY A 257 19.60 -11.21 45.05
N PHE A 258 18.66 -11.87 45.71
CA PHE A 258 17.72 -12.81 45.08
C PHE A 258 16.33 -12.81 45.75
N ASP A 259 16.02 -11.77 46.53
CA ASP A 259 14.73 -11.65 47.21
C ASP A 259 13.68 -11.07 46.25
N PRO A 260 12.62 -11.82 45.88
CA PRO A 260 11.58 -11.31 45.00
C PRO A 260 10.75 -10.17 45.62
N LEU A 261 10.84 -9.94 46.93
CA LEU A 261 10.22 -8.79 47.58
C LEU A 261 11.02 -7.49 47.38
N GLU A 262 12.33 -7.59 47.16
CA GLU A 262 13.20 -6.44 46.89
C GLU A 262 13.23 -6.12 45.39
N PHE A 263 13.29 -7.15 44.54
CA PHE A 263 13.21 -7.01 43.09
C PHE A 263 12.19 -8.03 42.53
N PRO A 264 10.95 -7.63 42.25
CA PRO A 264 9.95 -8.55 41.72
C PRO A 264 10.31 -8.97 40.29
N GLU A 265 10.13 -10.26 40.00
CA GLU A 265 10.33 -10.86 38.66
C GLU A 265 11.72 -10.61 38.06
N PHE A 266 12.81 -10.72 38.84
CA PHE A 266 14.17 -10.71 38.28
C PHE A 266 14.36 -11.85 37.25
N SER A 267 15.17 -11.61 36.22
CA SER A 267 15.22 -12.44 35.00
C SER A 267 15.79 -13.84 35.25
N TRP A 268 16.80 -13.94 36.13
CA TRP A 268 17.61 -15.13 36.27
C TRP A 268 17.81 -15.61 37.70
N ARG A 269 19.02 -15.48 38.23
CA ARG A 269 19.43 -16.00 39.55
C ARG A 269 19.26 -14.95 40.64
N GLY A 270 19.30 -13.68 40.25
CA GLY A 270 19.17 -12.56 41.15
C GLY A 270 19.40 -11.24 40.44
N TYR A 271 19.92 -10.27 41.19
CA TYR A 271 20.20 -8.91 40.73
C TYR A 271 21.42 -8.34 41.45
N ALA A 272 22.17 -7.48 40.78
CA ALA A 272 23.32 -6.79 41.34
C ALA A 272 22.91 -5.59 42.21
N GLN A 273 23.39 -5.56 43.45
CA GLN A 273 23.22 -4.43 44.35
C GLN A 273 24.44 -3.50 44.25
N MET A 274 24.23 -2.27 43.80
CA MET A 274 25.32 -1.31 43.55
C MET A 274 25.57 -0.48 44.80
N THR A 275 26.49 -0.90 45.67
CA THR A 275 26.81 -0.21 46.94
C THR A 275 28.12 0.57 46.84
N SER A 276 28.48 1.34 47.87
CA SER A 276 29.77 2.04 47.95
C SER A 276 30.99 1.10 47.85
N ILE A 277 30.82 -0.17 48.24
CA ILE A 277 31.85 -1.22 48.18
C ILE A 277 31.86 -1.89 46.80
N GLN A 278 30.69 -2.01 46.17
CA GLN A 278 30.48 -2.63 44.86
C GLN A 278 29.76 -1.65 43.92
N ASN A 279 30.44 -0.56 43.56
CA ASN A 279 29.87 0.47 42.68
C ASN A 279 30.27 0.31 41.21
N GLU A 280 31.04 -0.72 40.85
CA GLU A 280 31.44 -1.03 39.47
C GLU A 280 31.34 -2.53 39.18
N VAL A 281 30.69 -2.88 38.06
CA VAL A 281 30.50 -4.27 37.59
C VAL A 281 31.01 -4.42 36.16
N ARG A 282 31.69 -5.53 35.87
CA ARG A 282 32.20 -5.89 34.55
C ARG A 282 31.50 -7.12 34.01
N ILE A 283 30.95 -7.01 32.80
CA ILE A 283 30.20 -8.07 32.14
C ILE A 283 30.84 -8.35 30.79
N VAL A 284 31.00 -9.63 30.45
CA VAL A 284 31.49 -10.04 29.13
C VAL A 284 30.31 -10.11 28.17
N LEU A 285 30.37 -9.32 27.11
CA LEU A 285 29.38 -9.29 26.04
C LEU A 285 29.90 -10.08 24.84
N ASN A 286 29.08 -10.98 24.29
CA ASN A 286 29.43 -11.79 23.12
C ASN A 286 28.52 -11.43 21.96
N VAL A 287 29.00 -10.55 21.08
CA VAL A 287 28.22 -10.05 19.94
C VAL A 287 28.48 -10.93 18.72
N GLY A 288 27.40 -11.52 18.17
CA GLY A 288 27.42 -12.33 16.95
C GLY A 288 27.51 -11.50 15.67
N LYS A 289 27.07 -12.07 14.53
CA LYS A 289 26.99 -11.34 13.25
C LYS A 289 26.03 -10.16 13.38
N SER A 290 26.47 -8.96 13.01
CA SER A 290 25.61 -7.77 12.85
C SER A 290 26.06 -7.00 11.62
N SER A 291 25.11 -6.64 10.76
CA SER A 291 25.33 -5.98 9.47
C SER A 291 25.76 -4.51 9.62
N LEU A 292 25.49 -3.84 10.75
CA LEU A 292 25.83 -2.42 10.96
C LEU A 292 26.32 -2.03 12.38
N SER A 293 26.56 -2.98 13.29
CA SER A 293 27.30 -2.79 14.56
C SER A 293 26.87 -1.62 15.48
N LEU A 294 25.66 -1.06 15.34
CA LEU A 294 25.14 0.01 16.22
C LEU A 294 24.08 -0.54 17.19
N PHE A 295 24.29 -0.29 18.48
CA PHE A 295 23.44 -0.80 19.55
C PHE A 295 23.07 0.28 20.56
N TRP A 296 21.83 0.27 21.02
CA TRP A 296 21.47 0.91 22.29
C TRP A 296 21.71 -0.06 23.44
N VAL A 297 22.15 0.47 24.57
CA VAL A 297 22.29 -0.30 25.81
C VAL A 297 21.09 0.01 26.68
N VAL A 298 20.34 -1.01 27.07
CA VAL A 298 19.20 -0.88 27.99
C VAL A 298 19.53 -1.62 29.28
N LEU A 299 19.26 -0.99 30.42
CA LEU A 299 19.42 -1.59 31.75
C LEU A 299 18.05 -1.73 32.40
N ARG A 300 17.77 -2.90 32.97
CA ARG A 300 16.62 -3.10 33.86
C ARG A 300 17.06 -2.84 35.30
N TYR A 301 16.38 -1.94 35.99
CA TYR A 301 16.82 -1.45 37.29
C TYR A 301 15.67 -1.08 38.24
N ILE A 302 16.02 -0.95 39.52
CA ILE A 302 15.23 -0.28 40.55
C ILE A 302 16.13 0.76 41.21
N ASN A 303 15.64 1.99 41.33
CA ASN A 303 16.26 3.01 42.17
C ASN A 303 15.34 3.25 43.38
N PRO A 304 15.61 2.60 44.53
CA PRO A 304 14.76 2.71 45.72
C PRO A 304 14.87 4.08 46.41
N GLY A 305 15.86 4.90 46.05
CA GLY A 305 16.05 6.24 46.57
C GLY A 305 14.97 7.23 46.12
N ALA A 306 14.93 8.39 46.77
CA ALA A 306 14.02 9.48 46.41
C ALA A 306 14.57 10.40 45.31
N GLU A 307 15.87 10.31 45.02
CA GLU A 307 16.58 11.15 44.05
C GLU A 307 17.14 10.34 42.89
N ALA A 308 17.32 10.99 41.74
CA ALA A 308 17.92 10.37 40.57
C ALA A 308 19.41 10.08 40.81
N VAL A 309 19.86 8.88 40.44
CA VAL A 309 21.25 8.45 40.61
C VAL A 309 21.97 8.54 39.27
N SER A 310 23.13 9.20 39.23
CA SER A 310 24.01 9.18 38.05
C SER A 310 24.84 7.89 38.00
N GLY A 311 24.98 7.32 36.82
CA GLY A 311 25.89 6.22 36.58
C GLY A 311 26.52 6.30 35.20
N ARG A 312 27.52 5.46 34.95
CA ARG A 312 28.32 5.48 33.72
C ARG A 312 28.47 4.07 33.16
N VAL A 313 28.24 3.93 31.86
CA VAL A 313 28.47 2.68 31.14
C VAL A 313 29.64 2.88 30.18
N THR A 314 30.64 2.02 30.29
CA THR A 314 31.84 2.02 29.43
C THR A 314 31.99 0.67 28.75
N ILE A 315 32.03 0.65 27.42
CA ILE A 315 32.15 -0.57 26.61
C ILE A 315 33.45 -0.52 25.81
N TYR A 316 34.26 -1.58 25.87
CA TYR A 316 35.52 -1.70 25.13
C TYR A 316 35.79 -3.15 24.71
N PRO A 317 36.53 -3.36 23.61
CA PRO A 317 36.80 -4.71 23.11
C PRO A 317 37.72 -5.44 24.08
N SER A 318 37.47 -6.73 24.33
CA SER A 318 38.25 -7.55 25.27
C SER A 318 39.74 -7.67 24.88
N TRP A 319 40.07 -7.42 23.61
CA TRP A 319 41.41 -7.57 23.03
C TRP A 319 42.21 -6.26 22.91
N ALA A 320 41.61 -5.09 23.19
CA ALA A 320 42.33 -3.80 23.15
C ALA A 320 42.21 -3.01 24.47
N LYS A 321 43.18 -2.13 24.74
CA LYS A 321 43.14 -1.21 25.90
C LYS A 321 42.17 -0.05 25.67
N ALA A 322 41.88 0.69 26.75
CA ALA A 322 40.82 1.69 26.90
C ALA A 322 40.75 2.84 25.85
N ASP A 323 41.71 2.97 24.93
CA ASP A 323 41.72 4.02 23.90
C ASP A 323 40.60 3.84 22.85
N ALA A 324 40.04 2.64 22.71
CA ALA A 324 38.86 2.35 21.90
C ALA A 324 37.55 2.26 22.73
N ALA A 325 37.57 2.70 23.99
CA ALA A 325 36.42 2.60 24.89
C ALA A 325 35.38 3.69 24.58
N GLN A 326 34.12 3.27 24.54
CA GLN A 326 32.97 4.17 24.44
C GLN A 326 32.35 4.31 25.82
N SER A 327 32.36 5.50 26.40
CA SER A 327 31.83 5.78 27.73
C SER A 327 30.70 6.79 27.65
N LYS A 328 29.55 6.47 28.25
CA LYS A 328 28.36 7.32 28.28
C LYS A 328 27.78 7.39 29.68
N GLU A 329 27.31 8.58 30.05
CA GLU A 329 26.60 8.81 31.31
C GLU A 329 25.12 8.41 31.18
N THR A 330 24.55 7.94 32.28
CA THR A 330 23.14 7.56 32.40
C THR A 330 22.58 8.04 33.73
N ILE A 331 21.27 8.23 33.79
CA ILE A 331 20.56 8.71 34.98
C ILE A 331 19.45 7.72 35.31
N PHE A 332 19.53 7.13 36.50
CA PHE A 332 18.53 6.20 37.02
C PHE A 332 17.48 6.99 37.82
N GLN A 333 16.30 7.18 37.25
CA GLN A 333 15.18 7.85 37.92
C GLN A 333 14.64 6.99 39.09
N PRO A 334 14.18 7.60 40.19
CA PRO A 334 13.52 6.90 41.30
C PRO A 334 12.40 5.98 40.81
N SER A 335 12.41 4.72 41.26
CA SER A 335 11.36 3.76 40.93
C SER A 335 11.22 2.72 42.04
N LYS A 336 9.97 2.40 42.38
CA LYS A 336 9.63 1.31 43.31
C LYS A 336 9.39 -0.03 42.62
N GLU A 337 9.14 0.01 41.31
CA GLU A 337 8.93 -1.17 40.46
C GLU A 337 10.08 -1.28 39.45
N PRO A 338 10.36 -2.47 38.90
CA PRO A 338 11.38 -2.64 37.86
C PRO A 338 11.12 -1.70 36.67
N ALA A 339 12.11 -0.88 36.32
CA ALA A 339 12.07 0.08 35.24
C ALA A 339 13.20 -0.17 34.23
N PHE A 340 13.10 0.45 33.06
CA PHE A 340 14.13 0.40 32.02
C PHE A 340 14.76 1.78 31.81
N VAL A 341 16.07 1.81 31.56
CA VAL A 341 16.77 3.00 31.09
C VAL A 341 17.60 2.67 29.86
N THR A 342 17.46 3.49 28.81
CA THR A 342 18.31 3.45 27.62
C THR A 342 19.49 4.40 27.79
N VAL A 343 20.70 3.97 27.43
CA VAL A 343 21.93 4.75 27.64
C VAL A 343 22.37 5.45 26.34
N PRO A 344 22.55 6.79 26.32
CA PRO A 344 22.41 7.74 27.44
C PRO A 344 20.95 8.13 27.73
N GLY A 345 20.60 8.26 29.01
CA GLY A 345 19.23 8.47 29.50
C GLY A 345 18.67 9.89 29.35
N ASN A 346 19.21 10.72 28.45
CA ASN A 346 18.86 12.15 28.31
C ASN A 346 17.94 12.46 27.10
N GLY A 347 17.34 11.45 26.47
CA GLY A 347 16.42 11.62 25.33
C GLY A 347 17.08 11.69 23.95
N PHE A 348 18.41 11.82 23.86
CA PHE A 348 19.19 11.60 22.64
C PHE A 348 19.97 10.30 22.79
N ALA A 349 19.37 9.18 22.40
CA ALA A 349 20.03 7.88 22.52
C ALA A 349 21.12 7.72 21.44
N ASP A 350 22.32 8.21 21.72
CA ASP A 350 23.49 7.94 20.90
C ASP A 350 23.80 6.43 20.96
N PRO A 351 23.99 5.73 19.82
CA PRO A 351 24.32 4.31 19.83
C PRO A 351 25.79 4.02 20.16
N PHE A 352 26.06 2.81 20.65
CA PHE A 352 27.39 2.24 20.80
C PHE A 352 27.76 1.48 19.52
N SER A 353 28.97 1.71 19.02
CA SER A 353 29.54 0.96 17.90
C SER A 353 30.24 -0.31 18.42
N ILE A 354 29.60 -1.47 18.28
CA ILE A 354 30.07 -2.75 18.81
C ILE A 354 30.15 -3.76 17.65
N VAL A 355 31.37 -4.01 17.17
CA VAL A 355 31.60 -5.00 16.10
C VAL A 355 31.51 -6.44 16.64
N PRO A 356 31.22 -7.44 15.78
CA PRO A 356 31.20 -8.85 16.20
C PRO A 356 32.45 -9.28 16.97
N GLY A 357 32.27 -9.97 18.10
CA GLY A 357 33.34 -10.42 18.98
C GLY A 357 33.03 -10.28 20.47
N ALA A 358 34.05 -10.50 21.30
CA ALA A 358 33.96 -10.41 22.75
C ALA A 358 34.31 -9.00 23.26
N TRP A 359 33.43 -8.42 24.05
CA TRP A 359 33.53 -7.07 24.61
C TRP A 359 33.35 -7.10 26.12
N ILE A 360 33.78 -6.03 26.80
CA ILE A 360 33.57 -5.85 28.23
C ILE A 360 32.75 -4.58 28.43
N ALA A 361 31.62 -4.72 29.13
CA ALA A 361 30.83 -3.60 29.63
C ALA A 361 31.13 -3.37 31.11
N CYS A 362 31.63 -2.18 31.45
CA CYS A 362 31.75 -1.68 32.81
C CYS A 362 30.57 -0.78 33.14
N ILE A 363 29.78 -1.14 34.15
CA ILE A 363 28.66 -0.34 34.66
C ILE A 363 29.07 0.21 36.02
N LYS A 364 29.11 1.54 36.17
CA LYS A 364 29.45 2.22 37.42
C LYS A 364 28.26 3.02 37.94
N ALA A 365 27.75 2.70 39.13
CA ALA A 365 26.64 3.40 39.78
C ALA A 365 26.65 3.09 41.29
N GLU A 366 25.96 3.89 42.10
CA GLU A 366 25.86 3.66 43.56
C GLU A 366 24.45 3.99 44.03
N GLY A 367 23.82 3.10 44.80
CA GLY A 367 22.46 3.26 45.31
C GLY A 367 21.36 2.71 44.41
N VAL A 368 21.69 1.94 43.36
CA VAL A 368 20.74 1.31 42.44
C VAL A 368 20.84 -0.21 42.46
N VAL A 369 19.77 -0.88 42.07
CA VAL A 369 19.70 -2.32 41.92
C VAL A 369 19.52 -2.65 40.44
N LEU A 370 20.37 -3.52 39.88
CA LEU A 370 20.41 -3.83 38.46
C LEU A 370 20.15 -5.32 38.21
N ASP A 371 19.28 -5.67 37.27
CA ASP A 371 18.94 -7.06 36.93
C ASP A 371 19.78 -7.52 35.72
N TYR A 372 19.46 -7.02 34.53
CA TYR A 372 20.17 -7.36 33.30
C TYR A 372 20.48 -6.15 32.41
N LEU A 373 21.43 -6.36 31.50
CA LEU A 373 21.77 -5.47 30.39
C LEU A 373 21.29 -6.06 29.07
N VAL A 374 20.71 -5.24 28.20
CA VAL A 374 20.32 -5.61 26.83
C VAL A 374 21.10 -4.79 25.82
N LEU A 375 21.58 -5.46 24.77
CA LEU A 375 22.05 -4.81 23.55
C LEU A 375 20.91 -4.78 22.52
N LEU A 376 20.30 -3.62 22.30
CA LEU A 376 19.21 -3.44 21.35
C LEU A 376 19.78 -2.99 20.00
N PRO A 377 19.72 -3.81 18.93
CA PRO A 377 20.30 -3.48 17.63
C PRO A 377 19.51 -2.38 16.90
N ARG A 378 20.21 -1.64 16.03
CA ARG A 378 19.62 -0.61 15.15
C ARG A 378 18.42 -1.09 14.34
N ASP A 379 18.48 -2.30 13.83
CA ASP A 379 17.39 -2.91 13.07
C ASP A 379 16.07 -2.93 13.85
N TYR A 380 16.10 -2.92 15.19
CA TYR A 380 14.91 -2.94 16.03
C TYR A 380 14.41 -1.54 16.39
N TYR A 381 15.30 -0.65 16.85
CA TYR A 381 14.86 0.67 17.31
C TYR A 381 14.62 1.68 16.17
N GLU A 382 15.14 1.43 14.96
CA GLU A 382 14.76 2.19 13.76
C GLU A 382 13.70 1.47 12.93
N ALA A 383 13.63 0.14 12.99
CA ALA A 383 12.61 -0.68 12.32
C ALA A 383 12.38 -0.37 10.82
N LEU A 384 13.43 0.07 10.11
CA LEU A 384 13.35 0.52 8.70
C LEU A 384 12.82 -0.55 7.75
N SER A 385 12.95 -1.83 8.14
CA SER A 385 12.47 -2.98 7.36
C SER A 385 10.95 -3.17 7.41
N LEU A 386 10.21 -2.44 8.25
CA LEU A 386 8.73 -2.53 8.31
C LEU A 386 8.06 -1.78 7.13
N GLN A 387 8.39 -2.19 5.91
CA GLN A 387 7.85 -1.68 4.65
C GLN A 387 6.67 -2.56 4.17
N LEU A 388 5.50 -2.41 4.77
CA LEU A 388 4.37 -3.33 4.55
C LEU A 388 3.76 -3.15 3.15
N PRO A 389 3.62 -4.21 2.34
CA PRO A 389 3.00 -4.12 1.02
C PRO A 389 1.47 -3.90 1.15
N VAL A 390 0.93 -3.01 0.31
CA VAL A 390 -0.50 -2.73 0.20
C VAL A 390 -1.07 -3.57 -0.93
N THR A 391 -1.63 -4.71 -0.57
CA THR A 391 -2.19 -5.68 -1.53
C THR A 391 -3.71 -5.77 -1.48
N GLU A 392 -4.36 -5.13 -0.50
CA GLU A 392 -5.81 -5.23 -0.29
C GLU A 392 -6.56 -3.92 -0.59
N PRO A 393 -7.68 -3.98 -1.33
CA PRO A 393 -8.60 -2.86 -1.54
C PRO A 393 -9.38 -2.52 -0.26
N CYS A 394 -10.19 -1.49 -0.37
CA CYS A 394 -10.79 -0.77 0.73
C CYS A 394 -12.21 -1.28 0.95
N ALA A 395 -12.50 -2.00 2.03
CA ALA A 395 -13.79 -2.66 2.24
C ALA A 395 -14.71 -1.96 3.25
N ASP A 396 -16.02 -2.23 3.18
CA ASP A 396 -17.09 -1.68 4.04
C ASP A 396 -16.92 -2.06 5.54
N VAL A 397 -16.24 -3.18 5.82
CA VAL A 397 -15.89 -3.61 7.18
C VAL A 397 -14.40 -3.36 7.40
N GLY A 398 -14.11 -2.10 7.67
CA GLY A 398 -12.76 -1.57 7.82
C GLY A 398 -12.80 -0.10 7.43
N PRO A 399 -12.02 0.79 8.08
CA PRO A 399 -12.14 2.20 7.75
C PRO A 399 -11.56 2.44 6.34
N PRO A 400 -11.89 3.56 5.67
CA PRO A 400 -11.65 3.74 4.24
C PRO A 400 -10.19 3.54 3.85
N ARG A 401 -9.92 2.96 2.70
CA ARG A 401 -8.73 3.25 1.87
C ARG A 401 -9.30 3.81 0.57
N GLU A 402 -8.65 4.69 -0.18
CA GLU A 402 -9.33 5.33 -1.32
C GLU A 402 -8.77 4.82 -2.65
N LYS A 403 -9.61 4.12 -3.42
CA LYS A 403 -9.45 3.96 -4.87
C LYS A 403 -10.38 4.97 -5.57
N LEU A 404 -10.15 5.31 -6.82
CA LEU A 404 -11.00 6.19 -7.61
C LEU A 404 -11.05 5.72 -9.06
N HIS A 405 -12.18 5.91 -9.72
CA HIS A 405 -12.34 5.69 -11.15
C HIS A 405 -12.19 6.97 -11.95
N LEU A 406 -11.90 6.84 -13.25
CA LEU A 406 -12.07 7.93 -14.20
C LEU A 406 -13.51 8.47 -14.13
N PRO A 407 -13.72 9.80 -14.14
CA PRO A 407 -15.06 10.36 -14.04
C PRO A 407 -15.88 10.05 -15.29
N VAL A 408 -17.07 9.47 -15.10
CA VAL A 408 -18.08 9.26 -16.16
C VAL A 408 -19.17 10.32 -16.16
N THR A 409 -19.13 11.26 -15.21
CA THR A 409 -20.12 12.34 -15.04
C THR A 409 -20.24 13.28 -16.24
N ARG A 410 -19.25 13.28 -17.14
CA ARG A 410 -19.29 14.01 -18.42
C ARG A 410 -20.19 13.36 -19.46
N PHE A 411 -20.55 12.09 -19.28
CA PHE A 411 -21.38 11.32 -20.18
C PHE A 411 -22.83 11.30 -19.68
N PRO A 412 -23.82 11.11 -20.58
CA PRO A 412 -25.22 10.97 -20.18
C PRO A 412 -25.42 9.72 -19.32
N CYS A 413 -26.01 9.92 -18.14
CA CYS A 413 -26.36 8.86 -17.21
C CYS A 413 -27.81 9.01 -16.73
N ALA A 414 -28.47 7.89 -16.42
CA ALA A 414 -29.74 7.85 -15.70
C ALA A 414 -29.51 7.26 -14.30
N LEU A 415 -30.00 7.98 -13.29
CA LEU A 415 -29.95 7.53 -11.90
C LEU A 415 -30.96 6.41 -11.69
N ALA A 416 -30.54 5.33 -11.05
CA ALA A 416 -31.42 4.19 -10.78
C ALA A 416 -32.55 4.54 -9.81
N SER A 417 -32.31 5.48 -8.89
CA SER A 417 -33.33 6.02 -7.98
C SER A 417 -34.47 6.77 -8.68
N GLU A 418 -34.27 7.17 -9.94
CA GLU A 418 -35.27 7.86 -10.78
C GLU A 418 -35.97 6.91 -11.77
N ALA A 419 -35.95 5.59 -11.50
CA ALA A 419 -36.60 4.60 -12.34
C ALA A 419 -38.10 4.89 -12.52
N ARG A 420 -38.57 4.67 -13.75
CA ARG A 420 -39.97 4.87 -14.14
C ARG A 420 -40.86 3.75 -13.61
N HIS A 421 -40.37 2.52 -13.71
CA HIS A 421 -41.05 1.32 -13.26
C HIS A 421 -40.05 0.38 -12.57
N PHE A 422 -40.52 -0.27 -11.51
CA PHE A 422 -39.80 -1.30 -10.79
C PHE A 422 -40.75 -2.45 -10.48
N LEU A 423 -40.39 -3.65 -10.91
CA LEU A 423 -41.10 -4.90 -10.60
C LEU A 423 -40.21 -5.78 -9.73
N LEU A 424 -40.83 -6.40 -8.73
CA LEU A 424 -40.20 -7.38 -7.85
C LEU A 424 -41.12 -8.59 -7.74
N ASP A 425 -40.60 -9.78 -8.03
CA ASP A 425 -41.40 -11.01 -8.14
C ASP A 425 -42.55 -10.87 -9.16
N GLY A 426 -42.33 -10.11 -10.24
CA GLY A 426 -43.33 -9.82 -11.28
C GLY A 426 -44.39 -8.77 -10.92
N GLU A 427 -44.39 -8.24 -9.69
CA GLU A 427 -45.37 -7.25 -9.22
C GLU A 427 -44.77 -5.85 -9.05
N PRO A 428 -45.49 -4.76 -9.40
CA PRO A 428 -45.00 -3.39 -9.20
C PRO A 428 -44.81 -3.08 -7.71
N ARG A 429 -43.61 -2.62 -7.35
CA ARG A 429 -43.29 -2.20 -5.97
C ARG A 429 -42.65 -0.81 -5.93
N PRO A 430 -42.76 -0.08 -4.81
CA PRO A 430 -41.95 1.12 -4.60
C PRO A 430 -40.47 0.76 -4.60
N LEU A 431 -39.66 1.54 -5.32
CA LEU A 431 -38.22 1.35 -5.34
C LEU A 431 -37.63 1.78 -4.00
N ALA A 432 -37.03 0.84 -3.27
CA ALA A 432 -36.28 1.16 -2.07
C ALA A 432 -34.93 1.77 -2.46
N VAL A 433 -34.49 2.80 -1.72
CA VAL A 433 -33.17 3.39 -1.88
C VAL A 433 -32.38 3.30 -0.59
N ARG A 434 -31.09 3.06 -0.70
CA ARG A 434 -30.17 2.88 0.42
C ARG A 434 -28.84 3.60 0.16
N GLN A 435 -28.18 3.96 1.24
CA GLN A 435 -26.83 4.50 1.25
C GLN A 435 -26.01 3.68 2.26
N PRO A 436 -25.17 2.73 1.81
CA PRO A 436 -24.49 1.78 2.71
C PRO A 436 -23.57 2.44 3.74
N ILE A 437 -22.78 3.40 3.28
CA ILE A 437 -21.86 4.22 4.07
C ILE A 437 -22.00 5.69 3.63
N PRO A 438 -21.66 6.67 4.48
CA PRO A 438 -21.80 8.10 4.17
C PRO A 438 -21.11 8.55 2.89
N GLU A 439 -20.02 7.89 2.49
CA GLU A 439 -19.25 8.20 1.28
C GLU A 439 -19.94 7.72 -0.02
N HIS A 440 -20.85 6.75 0.07
CA HIS A 440 -21.60 6.28 -1.08
C HIS A 440 -22.73 7.25 -1.44
N PRO A 441 -23.09 7.39 -2.73
CA PRO A 441 -24.32 8.05 -3.11
C PRO A 441 -25.54 7.21 -2.73
N VAL A 442 -26.72 7.82 -2.76
CA VAL A 442 -27.99 7.10 -2.64
C VAL A 442 -28.16 6.20 -3.87
N MET A 443 -28.46 4.93 -3.63
CA MET A 443 -28.59 3.88 -4.65
C MET A 443 -29.91 3.15 -4.54
N ALA A 444 -30.41 2.64 -5.66
CA ALA A 444 -31.58 1.77 -5.72
C ALA A 444 -31.23 0.37 -5.20
N ASP A 445 -32.02 -0.17 -4.27
CA ASP A 445 -31.85 -1.54 -3.77
C ASP A 445 -32.59 -2.53 -4.68
N LEU A 446 -31.82 -3.34 -5.40
CA LEU A 446 -32.34 -4.34 -6.34
C LEU A 446 -32.30 -5.76 -5.75
N SER A 447 -32.54 -5.91 -4.44
CA SER A 447 -32.48 -7.21 -3.77
C SER A 447 -33.79 -7.99 -3.87
N GLY A 448 -33.77 -9.15 -4.55
CA GLY A 448 -34.90 -10.09 -4.57
C GLY A 448 -34.86 -11.11 -5.70
N ARG A 449 -36.00 -11.77 -5.95
CA ARG A 449 -36.20 -12.69 -7.07
C ARG A 449 -36.98 -11.96 -8.16
N GLU A 450 -36.64 -12.23 -9.41
CA GLU A 450 -37.24 -11.59 -10.60
C GLU A 450 -37.38 -10.06 -10.48
N VAL A 451 -36.23 -9.39 -10.57
CA VAL A 451 -36.13 -7.93 -10.51
C VAL A 451 -36.17 -7.37 -11.92
N GLU A 452 -37.01 -6.36 -12.15
CA GLU A 452 -37.02 -5.59 -13.39
C GLU A 452 -37.05 -4.09 -13.08
N LEU A 453 -36.08 -3.36 -13.63
CA LEU A 453 -35.93 -1.92 -13.48
C LEU A 453 -35.99 -1.24 -14.85
N HIS A 454 -36.86 -0.24 -15.00
CA HIS A 454 -37.00 0.51 -16.24
C HIS A 454 -36.56 1.96 -16.07
N LEU A 455 -35.61 2.38 -16.90
CA LEU A 455 -34.99 3.70 -16.91
C LEU A 455 -35.11 4.33 -18.30
N ARG A 456 -35.11 5.67 -18.36
CA ARG A 456 -34.99 6.42 -19.62
C ARG A 456 -33.62 7.07 -19.70
N LEU A 457 -32.89 6.79 -20.77
CA LEU A 457 -31.60 7.41 -21.09
C LEU A 457 -31.78 8.55 -22.08
N ARG A 458 -31.11 9.67 -21.80
CA ARG A 458 -31.04 10.82 -22.70
C ARG A 458 -29.89 10.64 -23.69
N VAL A 459 -30.18 10.68 -24.99
CA VAL A 459 -29.17 10.47 -26.04
C VAL A 459 -28.79 11.81 -26.66
N PRO A 460 -27.54 12.29 -26.49
CA PRO A 460 -27.16 13.65 -26.86
C PRO A 460 -26.95 13.82 -28.36
N ARG A 461 -26.49 12.77 -29.05
CA ARG A 461 -26.26 12.74 -30.50
C ARG A 461 -26.53 11.33 -31.04
N VAL A 462 -26.97 11.25 -32.29
CA VAL A 462 -27.07 9.97 -32.99
C VAL A 462 -25.70 9.31 -33.08
N GLY A 463 -25.59 8.03 -32.73
CA GLY A 463 -24.32 7.30 -32.82
C GLY A 463 -24.33 5.95 -32.14
N HIS A 464 -23.13 5.37 -32.01
CA HIS A 464 -22.91 4.08 -31.38
C HIS A 464 -22.42 4.27 -29.94
N TYR A 465 -23.04 3.57 -29.00
CA TYR A 465 -22.81 3.74 -27.57
C TYR A 465 -22.56 2.41 -26.87
N VAL A 466 -21.70 2.47 -25.85
CA VAL A 466 -21.46 1.41 -24.87
C VAL A 466 -22.20 1.76 -23.60
N VAL A 467 -22.90 0.77 -23.02
CA VAL A 467 -23.61 0.94 -21.75
C VAL A 467 -22.72 0.50 -20.58
N VAL A 468 -22.59 1.37 -19.58
CA VAL A 468 -21.81 1.12 -18.36
C VAL A 468 -22.72 1.25 -17.14
N VAL A 469 -22.65 0.27 -16.25
CA VAL A 469 -23.46 0.17 -15.04
C VAL A 469 -22.57 0.41 -13.82
N GLU A 470 -23.00 1.26 -12.89
CA GLU A 470 -22.27 1.59 -11.65
C GLU A 470 -23.05 1.14 -10.40
N TYR A 471 -22.43 0.33 -9.54
CA TYR A 471 -23.11 -0.42 -8.48
C TYR A 471 -22.22 -0.69 -7.25
N ALA A 472 -22.84 -1.15 -6.16
CA ALA A 472 -22.20 -1.73 -4.98
C ALA A 472 -22.90 -3.03 -4.56
N THR A 473 -22.25 -3.89 -3.78
CA THR A 473 -22.84 -5.16 -3.32
C THR A 473 -22.48 -5.44 -1.87
N GLU A 474 -23.40 -6.03 -1.10
CA GLU A 474 -23.13 -6.44 0.29
C GLU A 474 -22.72 -7.92 0.42
N ALA A 475 -22.80 -8.71 -0.67
CA ALA A 475 -22.55 -10.15 -0.68
C ALA A 475 -21.39 -10.53 -1.62
N ASP A 476 -20.61 -11.57 -1.26
CA ASP A 476 -19.56 -12.13 -2.14
C ASP A 476 -20.15 -13.08 -3.18
N GLN A 477 -20.99 -12.54 -4.04
CA GLN A 477 -21.66 -13.33 -5.07
C GLN A 477 -21.72 -12.54 -6.39
N LEU A 478 -21.35 -13.22 -7.47
CA LEU A 478 -21.58 -12.71 -8.82
C LEU A 478 -23.08 -12.75 -9.12
N SER A 479 -23.66 -11.60 -9.46
CA SER A 479 -25.00 -11.51 -10.05
C SER A 479 -24.89 -11.22 -11.54
N GLU A 480 -25.81 -11.73 -12.34
CA GLU A 480 -25.89 -11.47 -13.79
C GLU A 480 -27.25 -10.83 -14.08
N ALA A 481 -27.25 -9.75 -14.85
CA ALA A 481 -28.47 -9.05 -15.27
C ALA A 481 -28.51 -8.90 -16.78
N ASP A 482 -29.67 -9.20 -17.36
CA ASP A 482 -29.98 -8.93 -18.75
C ASP A 482 -30.29 -7.44 -18.91
N VAL A 483 -29.71 -6.81 -19.94
CA VAL A 483 -29.94 -5.40 -20.28
C VAL A 483 -30.56 -5.35 -21.66
N LEU A 484 -31.79 -4.85 -21.72
CA LEU A 484 -32.49 -4.58 -22.96
C LEU A 484 -32.51 -3.06 -23.16
N VAL A 485 -32.00 -2.60 -24.30
CA VAL A 485 -32.10 -1.19 -24.71
C VAL A 485 -33.04 -1.15 -25.91
N GLN A 486 -34.17 -0.44 -25.77
CA GLN A 486 -35.15 -0.28 -26.85
C GLN A 486 -35.14 1.17 -27.33
N GLY A 487 -34.95 1.34 -28.63
CA GLY A 487 -35.05 2.61 -29.35
C GLY A 487 -35.25 2.37 -30.84
N PRO A 488 -35.54 3.40 -31.65
CA PRO A 488 -35.63 3.24 -33.10
C PRO A 488 -34.27 2.79 -33.63
N GLY A 489 -34.17 1.52 -34.06
CA GLY A 489 -32.93 0.92 -34.59
C GLY A 489 -32.17 0.00 -33.63
N ALA A 490 -32.54 -0.09 -32.35
CA ALA A 490 -31.87 -0.96 -31.37
C ALA A 490 -32.89 -1.83 -30.62
N ASP A 491 -32.97 -3.10 -31.00
CA ASP A 491 -33.56 -4.21 -30.22
C ASP A 491 -32.44 -5.23 -29.94
N LEU A 492 -31.41 -4.82 -29.20
CA LEU A 492 -30.29 -5.70 -28.85
C LEU A 492 -30.35 -6.06 -27.37
N ALA A 493 -30.28 -7.35 -27.06
CA ALA A 493 -30.16 -7.84 -25.69
C ALA A 493 -28.69 -8.03 -25.33
N GLY A 494 -28.27 -7.44 -24.22
CA GLY A 494 -26.95 -7.63 -23.62
C GLY A 494 -27.04 -8.18 -22.21
N ARG A 495 -25.89 -8.45 -21.60
CA ARG A 495 -25.74 -8.97 -20.24
C ARG A 495 -24.64 -8.22 -19.51
N VAL A 496 -24.86 -7.94 -18.24
CA VAL A 496 -23.88 -7.29 -17.36
C VAL A 496 -23.57 -8.19 -16.17
N ASN A 497 -22.27 -8.33 -15.89
CA ASN A 497 -21.77 -9.01 -14.71
C ASN A 497 -21.68 -8.01 -13.55
N ILE A 498 -22.30 -8.33 -12.41
CA ILE A 498 -22.27 -7.56 -11.17
C ILE A 498 -21.41 -8.32 -10.17
N TYR A 499 -20.13 -7.93 -10.06
CA TYR A 499 -19.11 -8.55 -9.22
C TYR A 499 -19.28 -8.21 -7.74
N SER A 500 -18.59 -8.94 -6.84
CA SER A 500 -18.49 -8.53 -5.45
C SER A 500 -17.80 -7.17 -5.34
N CYS A 501 -18.52 -6.21 -4.76
CA CYS A 501 -18.16 -4.80 -4.60
C CYS A 501 -18.56 -4.30 -3.21
N LYS A 502 -17.89 -4.82 -2.18
CA LYS A 502 -18.06 -4.42 -0.78
C LYS A 502 -17.10 -3.29 -0.40
N TYR A 503 -16.84 -2.39 -1.34
CA TYR A 503 -15.77 -1.41 -1.23
C TYR A 503 -16.34 -0.03 -0.95
N SER A 504 -15.53 0.85 -0.39
CA SER A 504 -15.90 2.26 -0.18
C SER A 504 -16.05 3.06 -1.49
N VAL A 505 -15.86 2.41 -2.64
CA VAL A 505 -16.05 2.96 -3.98
C VAL A 505 -16.95 2.06 -4.80
N LEU A 506 -17.73 2.68 -5.68
CA LEU A 506 -18.62 1.95 -6.59
C LEU A 506 -17.82 1.19 -7.64
N CYS A 507 -18.30 0.00 -7.98
CA CYS A 507 -17.77 -0.80 -9.08
C CYS A 507 -18.50 -0.50 -10.37
N ARG A 508 -17.84 -0.75 -11.50
CA ARG A 508 -18.41 -0.53 -12.83
C ARG A 508 -18.30 -1.75 -13.70
N SER A 509 -19.31 -1.98 -14.53
CA SER A 509 -19.25 -3.05 -15.52
C SER A 509 -19.91 -2.61 -16.81
N ALA A 510 -19.28 -2.97 -17.94
CA ALA A 510 -19.84 -2.74 -19.26
C ALA A 510 -20.77 -3.89 -19.65
N VAL A 511 -21.78 -3.57 -20.45
CA VAL A 511 -22.68 -4.58 -21.01
C VAL A 511 -21.97 -5.35 -22.13
N THR A 512 -22.09 -6.67 -22.10
CA THR A 512 -21.53 -7.60 -23.09
C THR A 512 -22.62 -8.38 -23.79
N ASP A 513 -22.36 -8.91 -24.98
CA ASP A 513 -23.31 -9.76 -25.68
C ASP A 513 -23.21 -11.25 -25.27
N GLY A 514 -23.99 -12.12 -25.90
CA GLY A 514 -23.97 -13.57 -25.64
C GLY A 514 -22.62 -14.25 -25.93
N ARG A 515 -21.68 -13.58 -26.60
CA ARG A 515 -20.35 -14.08 -26.98
C ARG A 515 -19.22 -13.36 -26.21
N SER A 516 -19.53 -12.63 -25.15
CA SER A 516 -18.55 -11.85 -24.38
C SER A 516 -17.88 -10.71 -25.18
N ARG A 517 -18.55 -10.22 -26.24
CA ARG A 517 -18.15 -8.99 -26.93
C ARG A 517 -18.72 -7.78 -26.23
N LEU A 518 -18.09 -6.63 -26.39
CA LEU A 518 -18.64 -5.37 -25.92
C LEU A 518 -19.95 -5.09 -26.65
N ALA A 519 -21.04 -4.90 -25.92
CA ALA A 519 -22.33 -4.62 -26.54
C ALA A 519 -22.37 -3.16 -26.99
N VAL A 520 -22.49 -2.96 -28.30
CA VAL A 520 -22.60 -1.64 -28.94
C VAL A 520 -24.03 -1.44 -29.41
N TYR A 521 -24.63 -0.32 -29.00
CA TYR A 521 -26.00 0.05 -29.31
C TYR A 521 -26.03 1.27 -30.23
N GLU A 522 -26.71 1.16 -31.37
CA GLU A 522 -26.98 2.30 -32.24
C GLU A 522 -28.19 3.07 -31.70
N LEU A 523 -27.96 4.28 -31.19
CA LEU A 523 -29.00 5.09 -30.56
C LEU A 523 -29.28 6.33 -31.42
N LEU A 524 -30.50 6.43 -31.93
CA LEU A 524 -30.95 7.54 -32.79
C LEU A 524 -31.65 8.66 -32.01
N GLU A 525 -32.29 8.32 -30.89
CA GLU A 525 -32.96 9.25 -29.97
C GLU A 525 -32.91 8.71 -28.54
N ASP A 526 -33.56 9.39 -27.59
CA ASP A 526 -33.71 8.91 -26.22
C ASP A 526 -34.16 7.45 -26.18
N ALA A 527 -33.49 6.63 -25.38
CA ALA A 527 -33.71 5.20 -25.32
C ALA A 527 -34.30 4.77 -23.97
N ASP A 528 -35.15 3.76 -23.99
CA ASP A 528 -35.62 3.10 -22.78
C ASP A 528 -34.72 1.89 -22.48
N VAL A 529 -34.38 1.70 -21.20
CA VAL A 529 -33.50 0.62 -20.75
C VAL A 529 -34.20 -0.20 -19.68
N TRP A 530 -34.26 -1.51 -19.90
CA TRP A 530 -34.72 -2.49 -18.92
C TRP A 530 -33.54 -3.30 -18.43
N LEU A 531 -33.35 -3.31 -17.11
CA LEU A 531 -32.44 -4.21 -16.43
C LEU A 531 -33.26 -5.30 -15.76
N LYS A 532 -33.07 -6.56 -16.19
CA LYS A 532 -33.80 -7.73 -15.69
C LYS A 532 -32.84 -8.71 -15.04
N ALA A 533 -33.13 -9.17 -13.82
CA ALA A 533 -32.31 -10.12 -13.11
C ALA A 533 -33.18 -11.18 -12.43
N ARG A 534 -32.87 -12.47 -12.63
CA ARG A 534 -33.62 -13.58 -11.99
C ARG A 534 -33.44 -13.60 -10.48
N MET A 535 -32.24 -13.29 -10.03
CA MET A 535 -31.90 -13.17 -8.62
C MET A 535 -30.86 -12.07 -8.50
N ALA A 536 -31.20 -10.98 -7.82
CA ALA A 536 -30.33 -9.84 -7.65
C ALA A 536 -30.14 -9.53 -6.17
N ARG A 537 -28.91 -9.12 -5.82
CA ARG A 537 -28.48 -8.74 -4.48
C ARG A 537 -27.40 -7.65 -4.58
N PHE A 538 -27.79 -6.51 -5.13
CA PHE A 538 -26.88 -5.38 -5.32
C PHE A 538 -27.63 -4.06 -5.27
N LEU A 539 -26.87 -3.00 -5.05
CA LEU A 539 -27.34 -1.63 -5.05
C LEU A 539 -26.88 -0.97 -6.34
N LEU A 540 -27.80 -0.36 -7.09
CA LEU A 540 -27.51 0.27 -8.36
C LEU A 540 -27.49 1.79 -8.20
N HIS A 541 -26.42 2.46 -8.63
CA HIS A 541 -26.34 3.91 -8.62
C HIS A 541 -26.88 4.52 -9.92
N GLN A 542 -26.25 4.19 -11.05
CA GLN A 542 -26.62 4.76 -12.34
C GLN A 542 -26.21 3.87 -13.53
N ILE A 543 -26.83 4.15 -14.67
CA ILE A 543 -26.48 3.58 -15.97
C ILE A 543 -26.07 4.72 -16.89
N CYS A 544 -24.88 4.64 -17.47
CA CYS A 544 -24.30 5.65 -18.36
C CYS A 544 -24.12 5.10 -19.78
N ILE A 545 -24.24 5.98 -20.78
CA ILE A 545 -23.88 5.67 -22.17
C ILE A 545 -22.63 6.44 -22.58
N ILE A 546 -21.65 5.74 -23.13
CA ILE A 546 -20.39 6.31 -23.57
C ILE A 546 -20.26 6.08 -25.08
N PRO A 547 -20.04 7.13 -25.90
CA PRO A 547 -19.82 6.95 -27.32
C PRO A 547 -18.65 6.00 -27.59
N THR A 548 -18.78 5.10 -28.56
CA THR A 548 -17.75 4.08 -28.86
C THR A 548 -16.37 4.66 -29.13
N GLU A 549 -16.31 5.83 -29.78
CA GLU A 549 -15.08 6.55 -30.11
C GLU A 549 -14.39 7.18 -28.89
N GLU A 550 -15.09 7.34 -27.77
CA GLU A 550 -14.54 7.86 -26.51
C GLU A 550 -14.39 6.79 -25.42
N PHE A 551 -14.95 5.59 -25.65
CA PHE A 551 -14.91 4.52 -24.67
C PHE A 551 -13.50 3.93 -24.52
N SER A 552 -13.12 3.66 -23.29
CA SER A 552 -11.92 2.92 -22.92
C SER A 552 -12.23 2.02 -21.73
N VAL A 553 -11.67 0.81 -21.73
CA VAL A 553 -11.78 -0.11 -20.59
C VAL A 553 -11.21 0.47 -19.29
N GLU A 554 -10.39 1.53 -19.35
CA GLU A 554 -9.92 2.26 -18.17
C GLU A 554 -11.07 2.90 -17.37
N TYR A 555 -12.22 3.22 -17.97
CA TYR A 555 -13.38 3.72 -17.23
C TYR A 555 -13.97 2.71 -16.24
N LEU A 556 -13.67 1.43 -16.45
CA LEU A 556 -14.13 0.31 -15.63
C LEU A 556 -13.11 -0.05 -14.55
N ARG A 557 -11.84 0.33 -14.70
CA ARG A 557 -10.77 -0.04 -13.78
C ARG A 557 -10.57 1.03 -12.69
N PRO A 558 -10.61 0.66 -11.40
CA PRO A 558 -10.25 1.58 -10.32
C PRO A 558 -8.73 1.76 -10.22
N HIS A 559 -8.29 2.98 -9.87
CA HIS A 559 -6.90 3.30 -9.57
C HIS A 559 -6.76 3.77 -8.11
N VAL A 560 -5.59 3.57 -7.49
CA VAL A 560 -5.37 3.99 -6.10
C VAL A 560 -5.32 5.52 -6.01
N LYS A 561 -6.19 6.11 -5.19
CA LYS A 561 -6.19 7.55 -4.88
C LYS A 561 -5.27 7.86 -3.71
N CYS A 562 -5.35 7.07 -2.64
CA CYS A 562 -4.39 7.15 -1.55
C CYS A 562 -4.34 5.85 -0.75
N ILE A 563 -3.28 5.69 0.03
CA ILE A 563 -3.21 4.66 1.05
C ILE A 563 -3.75 5.28 2.33
N ALA A 564 -4.71 4.62 2.99
CA ALA A 564 -5.25 5.13 4.24
C ALA A 564 -4.53 4.60 5.47
N SER A 565 -4.51 5.45 6.51
CA SER A 565 -4.13 5.12 7.88
C SER A 565 -5.27 5.43 8.84
N TYR A 566 -5.26 4.75 9.99
CA TYR A 566 -6.28 4.84 11.01
C TYR A 566 -5.68 5.29 12.34
N GLY A 567 -6.40 6.18 13.04
CA GLY A 567 -6.09 6.55 14.42
C GLY A 567 -6.58 5.49 15.42
N ARG A 568 -6.04 5.53 16.65
CA ARG A 568 -6.30 4.55 17.74
C ARG A 568 -7.68 4.67 18.42
N PHE A 569 -8.55 5.59 18.01
CA PHE A 569 -9.81 5.87 18.71
C PHE A 569 -11.03 5.33 17.95
N VAL A 570 -12.00 4.79 18.70
CA VAL A 570 -13.25 4.22 18.20
C VAL A 570 -14.10 5.36 17.61
N ASN A 571 -14.34 5.34 16.30
CA ASN A 571 -15.16 6.25 15.47
C ASN A 571 -14.48 7.39 14.68
N GLU A 572 -13.25 7.24 14.18
CA GLU A 572 -12.68 8.25 13.25
C GLU A 572 -12.45 7.75 11.82
N SER A 573 -12.67 8.68 10.89
CA SER A 573 -12.47 8.59 9.44
C SER A 573 -11.02 8.28 9.07
N ALA A 574 -10.81 7.52 8.02
CA ALA A 574 -9.46 7.26 7.51
C ALA A 574 -8.77 8.53 7.03
N THR A 575 -7.47 8.64 7.27
CA THR A 575 -6.63 9.72 6.73
C THR A 575 -5.73 9.16 5.63
N CYS A 576 -5.61 9.89 4.53
CA CYS A 576 -4.65 9.54 3.47
C CYS A 576 -3.22 9.76 3.98
N ILE A 577 -2.39 8.72 3.89
CA ILE A 577 -0.98 8.82 4.26
C ILE A 577 -0.23 9.61 3.18
N SER A 578 0.30 10.77 3.54
CA SER A 578 1.27 11.50 2.73
C SER A 578 2.65 10.86 2.91
N LEU A 579 2.93 9.79 2.18
CA LEU A 579 4.28 9.22 2.16
C LEU A 579 5.11 9.93 1.07
N VAL A 580 6.32 10.39 1.33
CA VAL A 580 7.19 10.94 0.26
C VAL A 580 7.71 9.76 -0.60
N PRO A 581 7.47 9.71 -1.92
CA PRO A 581 7.91 8.56 -2.71
C PRO A 581 9.43 8.44 -2.71
N GLU A 582 9.95 7.25 -2.36
CA GLU A 582 11.39 7.00 -2.27
C GLU A 582 12.07 7.45 -3.57
N THR A 583 12.99 8.40 -3.44
CA THR A 583 13.87 8.84 -4.51
C THR A 583 15.25 8.28 -4.20
N PRO A 584 15.88 7.55 -5.14
CA PRO A 584 17.25 7.11 -4.95
C PRO A 584 18.12 8.31 -4.56
N PRO A 585 18.97 8.21 -3.51
CA PRO A 585 19.73 9.37 -3.02
C PRO A 585 20.71 9.94 -4.06
N THR A 586 21.03 9.17 -5.10
CA THR A 586 21.88 9.58 -6.22
C THR A 586 21.11 10.18 -7.41
N ALA A 587 19.79 10.23 -7.36
CA ALA A 587 18.97 10.77 -8.46
C ALA A 587 19.04 12.31 -8.47
N LEU A 588 19.24 12.89 -9.65
CA LEU A 588 19.05 14.34 -9.84
C LEU A 588 17.56 14.63 -9.92
N ILE A 589 17.08 15.54 -9.09
CA ILE A 589 15.68 15.97 -9.04
C ILE A 589 15.56 17.31 -9.76
N LEU A 590 14.72 17.37 -10.79
CA LEU A 590 14.36 18.60 -11.50
C LEU A 590 12.92 18.96 -11.13
N ASP A 591 12.75 19.93 -10.23
CA ASP A 591 11.44 20.43 -9.84
C ASP A 591 10.95 21.53 -10.79
N VAL A 592 9.63 21.60 -10.97
CA VAL A 592 9.02 22.63 -11.81
C VAL A 592 8.88 23.94 -11.01
N PRO A 593 9.30 25.11 -11.54
CA PRO A 593 9.22 26.38 -10.81
C PRO A 593 7.77 26.82 -10.53
N ASN A 594 7.54 27.35 -9.31
CA ASN A 594 6.22 27.82 -8.83
C ASN A 594 5.64 28.93 -9.72
N GLY A 595 4.54 28.63 -10.42
CA GLY A 595 3.77 29.61 -11.19
C GLY A 595 2.25 29.48 -10.95
N GLY A 596 1.70 30.35 -10.10
CA GLY A 596 0.31 30.86 -10.15
C GLY A 596 -0.88 29.89 -10.02
N SER A 597 -1.53 29.91 -8.84
CA SER A 597 -2.95 29.59 -8.54
C SER A 597 -3.64 28.45 -9.31
N SER A 598 -3.82 27.31 -8.62
CA SER A 598 -4.75 26.24 -9.00
C SER A 598 -6.23 26.69 -8.82
N PRO A 599 -7.16 26.40 -9.74
CA PRO A 599 -8.59 26.48 -9.46
C PRO A 599 -9.03 25.18 -8.76
N LEU A 600 -9.05 25.19 -7.43
CA LEU A 600 -9.72 24.14 -6.65
C LEU A 600 -11.22 24.23 -6.92
N LEU A 601 -11.82 23.13 -7.41
CA LEU A 601 -13.27 22.94 -7.41
C LEU A 601 -13.77 22.92 -5.95
N PRO A 602 -14.80 23.69 -5.60
CA PRO A 602 -15.25 23.80 -4.22
C PRO A 602 -16.13 22.61 -3.86
N GLN A 603 -15.57 21.57 -3.19
CA GLN A 603 -16.32 20.72 -2.25
C GLN A 603 -15.51 19.72 -1.39
N ASP A 604 -14.19 19.58 -1.53
CA ASP A 604 -13.41 18.67 -0.66
C ASP A 604 -12.75 19.40 0.54
N PRO A 605 -12.73 18.80 1.76
CA PRO A 605 -11.98 19.33 2.88
C PRO A 605 -10.47 19.36 2.58
N LEU A 606 -9.84 20.48 2.95
CA LEU A 606 -8.43 20.78 2.74
C LEU A 606 -7.48 19.62 3.16
N PRO A 607 -6.52 19.17 2.31
CA PRO A 607 -5.39 18.39 2.78
C PRO A 607 -4.33 19.30 3.40
N SER A 608 -3.69 18.81 4.47
CA SER A 608 -2.58 19.44 5.20
C SER A 608 -1.36 19.76 4.32
N ALA A 609 -0.81 20.97 4.52
CA ALA A 609 0.53 21.55 4.26
C ALA A 609 1.53 21.06 3.18
N ASP A 610 1.43 19.86 2.59
CA ASP A 610 2.37 19.30 1.61
C ASP A 610 1.69 18.94 0.27
N ALA A 611 0.87 19.84 -0.27
CA ALA A 611 0.35 19.68 -1.63
C ALA A 611 1.51 19.83 -2.63
N LEU A 612 1.86 18.75 -3.34
CA LEU A 612 2.88 18.76 -4.39
C LEU A 612 2.55 19.81 -5.45
N THR A 613 3.35 20.87 -5.50
CA THR A 613 3.21 21.93 -6.50
C THR A 613 3.69 21.43 -7.86
N GLY A 614 2.89 21.60 -8.90
CA GLY A 614 3.22 21.20 -10.27
C GLY A 614 2.59 22.14 -11.29
N VAL A 615 3.05 22.09 -12.54
CA VAL A 615 2.53 22.92 -13.64
C VAL A 615 1.53 22.13 -14.46
N THR A 616 0.36 22.72 -14.70
CA THR A 616 -0.65 22.14 -15.58
C THR A 616 -0.24 22.36 -17.03
N LEU A 617 0.04 21.28 -17.75
CA LEU A 617 0.30 21.29 -19.19
C LEU A 617 -1.03 21.09 -19.93
N LYS A 618 -1.51 22.14 -20.60
CA LYS A 618 -2.72 22.13 -21.44
C LYS A 618 -2.58 23.22 -22.51
N ALA A 619 -3.16 23.03 -23.69
CA ALA A 619 -3.20 24.08 -24.72
C ALA A 619 -3.79 25.39 -24.14
N PRO A 620 -3.17 26.57 -24.39
CA PRO A 620 -2.07 26.83 -25.33
C PRO A 620 -0.65 26.60 -24.76
N GLN A 621 -0.47 26.46 -23.45
CA GLN A 621 0.82 26.18 -22.80
C GLN A 621 0.96 24.68 -22.50
N ASN A 622 1.12 23.88 -23.55
CA ASN A 622 1.18 22.42 -23.46
C ASN A 622 2.62 21.87 -23.36
N GLN A 623 3.64 22.72 -23.24
CA GLN A 623 5.03 22.33 -23.23
C GLN A 623 5.83 23.11 -22.18
N VAL A 624 6.66 22.41 -21.40
CA VAL A 624 7.59 23.01 -20.42
C VAL A 624 8.94 22.30 -20.54
N THR A 625 10.04 23.03 -20.28
CA THR A 625 11.40 22.49 -20.26
C THR A 625 12.04 22.72 -18.90
N LEU A 626 12.61 21.66 -18.32
CA LEU A 626 13.42 21.73 -17.10
C LEU A 626 14.89 21.49 -17.47
N ARG A 627 15.80 22.15 -16.75
CA ARG A 627 17.26 22.03 -16.96
C ARG A 627 17.93 21.72 -15.63
N GLY A 628 19.00 20.93 -15.66
CA GLY A 628 19.86 20.71 -14.51
C GLY A 628 21.17 20.03 -14.85
N LEU A 629 21.99 19.81 -13.82
CA LEU A 629 23.35 19.27 -13.97
C LEU A 629 23.45 17.88 -13.33
N VAL A 630 23.82 16.86 -14.11
CA VAL A 630 24.04 15.51 -13.59
C VAL A 630 25.40 15.42 -12.86
N PRO A 631 25.54 14.59 -11.81
CA PRO A 631 26.78 14.50 -11.03
C PRO A 631 27.99 13.98 -11.83
N ARG A 632 27.74 13.08 -12.80
CA ARG A 632 28.76 12.49 -13.68
C ARG A 632 28.16 12.14 -15.05
N PRO A 633 28.90 12.27 -16.17
CA PRO A 633 28.46 11.71 -17.45
C PRO A 633 28.28 10.19 -17.37
N GLY A 634 27.30 9.64 -18.09
CA GLY A 634 26.98 8.21 -18.02
C GLY A 634 25.59 7.87 -18.54
N ARG A 635 25.12 6.66 -18.20
CA ARG A 635 23.77 6.16 -18.56
C ARG A 635 22.76 6.51 -17.47
N TYR A 636 21.62 7.04 -17.88
CA TYR A 636 20.56 7.47 -16.98
C TYR A 636 19.20 6.99 -17.46
N VAL A 637 18.27 6.81 -16.53
CA VAL A 637 16.84 6.60 -16.79
C VAL A 637 16.10 7.87 -16.38
N ILE A 638 15.24 8.37 -17.27
CA ILE A 638 14.42 9.55 -16.99
C ILE A 638 13.03 9.10 -16.56
N VAL A 639 12.62 9.53 -15.36
CA VAL A 639 11.32 9.23 -14.77
C VAL A 639 10.53 10.51 -14.59
N VAL A 640 9.37 10.57 -15.22
CA VAL A 640 8.45 11.71 -15.14
C VAL A 640 7.47 11.46 -13.99
N HIS A 641 7.38 12.42 -13.08
CA HIS A 641 6.41 12.40 -11.98
C HIS A 641 5.27 13.38 -12.30
N PHE A 642 4.05 12.86 -12.44
CA PHE A 642 2.89 13.62 -12.89
C PHE A 642 1.61 13.25 -12.12
N TYR A 643 0.57 14.06 -12.30
CA TYR A 643 -0.78 13.84 -11.80
C TYR A 643 -1.78 14.05 -12.94
N GLN A 644 -2.70 13.10 -13.15
CA GLN A 644 -3.66 13.11 -14.27
C GLN A 644 -4.99 12.45 -13.87
N PRO A 645 -5.94 13.21 -13.31
CA PRO A 645 -7.20 12.65 -12.84
C PRO A 645 -8.36 12.76 -13.86
N VAL A 646 -8.08 13.04 -15.14
CA VAL A 646 -9.15 13.44 -16.09
C VAL A 646 -9.26 12.53 -17.31
N HIS A 647 -8.13 12.10 -17.85
CA HIS A 647 -8.09 11.44 -19.15
C HIS A 647 -7.69 9.97 -19.02
N PRO A 648 -8.21 9.08 -19.87
CA PRO A 648 -7.59 7.79 -20.14
C PRO A 648 -6.14 7.97 -20.61
N THR A 649 -5.35 6.90 -20.51
CA THR A 649 -3.93 6.92 -20.88
C THR A 649 -3.71 7.53 -22.26
N PHE A 650 -2.78 8.49 -22.35
CA PHE A 650 -2.32 9.03 -23.62
C PHE A 650 -0.80 9.13 -23.66
N LEU A 651 -0.22 9.15 -24.86
CA LEU A 651 1.21 9.29 -25.04
C LEU A 651 1.59 10.78 -25.02
N ALA A 652 2.46 11.14 -24.07
CA ALA A 652 3.05 12.47 -24.00
C ALA A 652 4.46 12.45 -24.61
N GLN A 653 4.79 13.47 -25.40
CA GLN A 653 6.10 13.57 -26.04
C GLN A 653 7.12 14.14 -25.06
N VAL A 654 8.31 13.56 -25.04
CA VAL A 654 9.44 14.03 -24.27
C VAL A 654 10.60 14.31 -25.22
N SER A 655 11.30 15.41 -25.03
CA SER A 655 12.57 15.65 -25.70
C SER A 655 13.65 15.82 -24.65
N VAL A 656 14.67 14.98 -24.74
CA VAL A 656 15.82 15.01 -23.82
C VAL A 656 16.99 15.58 -24.59
N ASP A 657 17.43 16.77 -24.21
CA ASP A 657 18.58 17.46 -24.78
C ASP A 657 19.82 17.20 -23.92
N ARG A 658 20.87 16.72 -24.58
CA ARG A 658 22.17 16.27 -24.03
C ARG A 658 23.34 16.78 -24.87
N GLY A 659 23.14 17.92 -25.53
CA GLY A 659 23.95 18.38 -26.66
C GLY A 659 23.39 17.96 -28.04
N ARG A 660 22.48 16.96 -28.07
CA ARG A 660 21.64 16.61 -29.23
C ARG A 660 20.24 16.20 -28.76
N LEU A 661 19.20 16.73 -29.41
CA LEU A 661 17.80 16.46 -29.06
C LEU A 661 17.42 15.00 -29.38
N GLN A 662 17.08 14.20 -28.37
CA GLN A 662 16.55 12.85 -28.55
C GLN A 662 15.05 12.82 -28.19
N PRO A 663 14.16 12.42 -29.12
CA PRO A 663 12.74 12.26 -28.84
C PRO A 663 12.49 10.97 -28.04
N GLY A 664 11.58 11.06 -27.09
CA GLY A 664 11.03 9.95 -26.33
C GLY A 664 9.55 10.17 -26.04
N ILE A 665 8.91 9.19 -25.41
CA ILE A 665 7.51 9.23 -25.01
C ILE A 665 7.37 8.64 -23.60
N PHE A 666 6.36 9.07 -22.86
CA PHE A 666 5.91 8.35 -21.67
C PHE A 666 4.38 8.19 -21.72
N ARG A 667 3.87 7.20 -20.99
CA ARG A 667 2.45 6.90 -20.85
C ARG A 667 1.87 7.72 -19.71
N ALA A 668 1.19 8.81 -20.06
CA ALA A 668 0.44 9.61 -19.11
C ALA A 668 -0.87 8.89 -18.79
N SER A 669 -0.82 7.98 -17.81
CA SER A 669 -1.94 7.14 -17.37
C SER A 669 -2.87 7.87 -16.39
N PHE A 670 -4.10 7.37 -16.21
CA PHE A 670 -4.99 7.91 -15.20
C PHE A 670 -4.37 7.75 -13.80
N CYS A 671 -4.06 8.90 -13.20
CA CYS A 671 -3.38 9.01 -11.93
C CYS A 671 -4.17 9.94 -10.99
N PRO A 672 -5.12 9.38 -10.22
CA PRO A 672 -5.80 10.11 -9.15
C PRO A 672 -5.00 10.11 -7.84
N HIS A 673 -3.80 9.51 -7.84
CA HIS A 673 -3.01 9.34 -6.63
C HIS A 673 -2.61 10.71 -6.05
N VAL A 674 -2.90 10.96 -4.77
CA VAL A 674 -2.70 12.26 -4.11
C VAL A 674 -1.24 12.73 -4.11
N LEU A 675 -0.30 11.81 -4.30
CA LEU A 675 1.14 12.10 -4.38
C LEU A 675 1.70 12.06 -5.80
N GLY A 676 0.85 11.94 -6.82
CA GLY A 676 1.24 11.72 -8.21
C GLY A 676 1.77 10.31 -8.50
N CYS A 677 1.94 10.02 -9.78
CA CYS A 677 2.43 8.77 -10.34
C CYS A 677 3.73 9.00 -11.12
N ARG A 678 4.51 7.95 -11.26
CA ARG A 678 5.78 7.97 -11.99
C ARG A 678 5.68 7.07 -13.19
N ASP A 679 6.24 7.52 -14.30
CA ASP A 679 6.44 6.69 -15.49
C ASP A 679 7.79 6.99 -16.13
N GLN A 680 8.36 5.98 -16.78
CA GLN A 680 9.67 6.09 -17.43
C GLN A 680 9.54 6.62 -18.85
N VAL A 681 10.54 7.36 -19.32
CA VAL A 681 10.60 7.82 -20.70
C VAL A 681 11.22 6.72 -21.57
N ILE A 682 10.54 6.39 -22.67
CA ILE A 682 10.97 5.40 -23.65
C ILE A 682 11.33 6.11 -24.96
N ALA A 683 12.49 5.84 -25.53
CA ALA A 683 12.90 6.35 -26.84
C ALA A 683 13.20 5.19 -27.79
N GLY A 684 12.32 4.95 -28.77
CA GLY A 684 12.35 3.72 -29.55
C GLY A 684 12.06 2.52 -28.65
N ASP A 685 13.00 1.57 -28.57
CA ASP A 685 12.93 0.40 -27.68
C ASP A 685 13.90 0.49 -26.49
N GLN A 686 14.42 1.69 -26.19
CA GLN A 686 15.38 1.93 -25.11
C GLN A 686 14.82 2.84 -24.01
N VAL A 687 15.16 2.50 -22.77
CA VAL A 687 14.84 3.26 -21.55
C VAL A 687 16.05 3.98 -20.96
N GLU A 688 17.25 3.55 -21.36
CA GLU A 688 18.52 4.14 -20.95
C GLU A 688 18.94 5.25 -21.90
N PHE A 689 19.51 6.29 -21.32
CA PHE A 689 19.87 7.52 -21.99
C PHE A 689 21.32 7.86 -21.68
N ASP A 690 22.19 7.79 -22.69
CA ASP A 690 23.57 8.24 -22.59
C ASP A 690 23.63 9.77 -22.51
N ILE A 691 24.15 10.29 -21.40
CA ILE A 691 24.38 11.72 -21.13
C ILE A 691 25.88 11.99 -21.18
N SER A 692 26.33 12.62 -22.27
CA SER A 692 27.75 12.94 -22.54
C SER A 692 28.22 14.23 -21.87
N GLU A 693 27.32 15.22 -21.76
CA GLU A 693 27.58 16.52 -21.14
C GLU A 693 26.85 16.63 -19.79
N PRO A 694 27.39 17.37 -18.81
CA PRO A 694 26.77 17.45 -17.49
C PRO A 694 25.41 18.16 -17.50
N GLU A 695 25.12 19.01 -18.48
CA GLU A 695 23.81 19.66 -18.61
C GLU A 695 22.79 18.73 -19.29
N VAL A 696 21.65 18.54 -18.65
CA VAL A 696 20.50 17.83 -19.21
C VAL A 696 19.29 18.76 -19.23
N ALA A 697 18.58 18.82 -20.36
CA ALA A 697 17.30 19.50 -20.45
C ALA A 697 16.20 18.52 -20.86
N VAL A 698 15.10 18.49 -20.10
CA VAL A 698 13.96 17.61 -20.34
C VAL A 698 12.75 18.45 -20.66
N THR A 699 12.21 18.26 -21.84
CA THR A 699 11.03 18.96 -22.33
C THR A 699 9.86 18.01 -22.44
N VAL A 700 8.76 18.29 -21.74
CA VAL A 700 7.52 17.49 -21.84
C VAL A 700 6.49 18.28 -22.64
N LYS A 701 5.83 17.63 -23.61
CA LYS A 701 4.77 18.18 -24.46
C LYS A 701 3.51 17.30 -24.45
N VAL A 702 2.37 17.92 -24.14
CA VAL A 702 1.06 17.28 -24.07
C VAL A 702 0.25 17.50 -25.36
N PRO A 703 -0.42 16.46 -25.91
CA PRO A 703 -1.27 16.60 -27.10
C PRO A 703 -2.43 17.60 -26.91
N GLU A 704 -2.97 18.13 -28.01
CA GLU A 704 -4.17 18.99 -27.96
C GLU A 704 -5.38 18.23 -27.38
N GLY A 705 -6.23 18.94 -26.63
CA GLY A 705 -7.39 18.35 -25.94
C GLY A 705 -7.05 17.51 -24.69
N LYS A 706 -5.78 17.24 -24.42
CA LYS A 706 -5.30 16.53 -23.22
C LYS A 706 -4.72 17.49 -22.19
N SER A 707 -4.63 17.02 -20.94
CA SER A 707 -4.04 17.78 -19.85
C SER A 707 -3.45 16.87 -18.78
N LEU A 708 -2.31 17.26 -18.21
CA LEU A 708 -1.74 16.66 -17.01
C LEU A 708 -1.06 17.73 -16.16
N VAL A 709 -0.88 17.45 -14.87
CA VAL A 709 -0.06 18.27 -13.97
C VAL A 709 1.31 17.62 -13.87
N TRP A 710 2.34 18.32 -14.30
CA TRP A 710 3.72 17.86 -14.22
C TRP A 710 4.35 18.35 -12.92
N VAL A 711 4.84 17.42 -12.09
CA VAL A 711 5.35 17.71 -10.74
C VAL A 711 6.87 17.88 -10.76
N ARG A 712 7.59 16.88 -11.25
CA ARG A 712 9.06 16.87 -11.34
C ARG A 712 9.56 15.81 -12.32
N VAL A 713 10.87 15.81 -12.57
CA VAL A 713 11.60 14.73 -13.25
C VAL A 713 12.72 14.20 -12.37
N LEU A 714 12.88 12.89 -12.34
CA LEU A 714 14.02 12.21 -11.74
C LEU A 714 14.94 11.72 -12.85
N VAL A 715 16.21 12.11 -12.78
CA VAL A 715 17.27 11.60 -13.66
C VAL A 715 18.11 10.65 -12.82
N VAL A 716 17.86 9.35 -12.98
CA VAL A 716 18.39 8.29 -12.12
C VAL A 716 19.56 7.60 -12.83
N PRO A 717 20.75 7.46 -12.22
CA PRO A 717 21.83 6.67 -12.81
C PRO A 717 21.37 5.25 -13.08
N ALA A 718 21.66 4.69 -14.26
CA ALA A 718 21.15 3.38 -14.67
C ALA A 718 21.55 2.25 -13.71
N GLU A 719 22.74 2.32 -13.11
CA GLU A 719 23.21 1.38 -12.08
C GLU A 719 22.39 1.39 -10.78
N ASN A 720 21.65 2.46 -10.51
CA ASN A 720 20.85 2.66 -9.30
C ASN A 720 19.35 2.71 -9.59
N TYR A 721 18.94 2.42 -10.84
CA TYR A 721 17.55 2.38 -11.23
C TYR A 721 16.94 1.03 -10.87
N ASP A 722 15.85 1.08 -10.10
CA ASP A 722 14.97 -0.05 -9.83
C ASP A 722 13.58 0.30 -10.37
N TYR A 723 12.95 -0.59 -11.14
CA TYR A 723 11.59 -0.39 -11.65
C TYR A 723 10.57 -0.18 -10.52
N GLN A 724 10.86 -0.64 -9.30
CA GLN A 724 10.02 -0.41 -8.12
C GLN A 724 9.82 1.07 -7.81
N ILE A 725 10.72 1.98 -8.25
CA ILE A 725 10.53 3.43 -8.05
C ILE A 725 9.33 3.99 -8.82
N LEU A 726 8.80 3.25 -9.81
CA LEU A 726 7.59 3.58 -10.57
C LEU A 726 6.30 3.22 -9.80
N HIS A 727 6.38 2.23 -8.91
CA HIS A 727 5.23 1.66 -8.24
C HIS A 727 5.37 1.74 -6.72
N ARG A 728 4.57 2.60 -6.09
CA ARG A 728 4.45 2.58 -4.65
C ARG A 728 3.59 1.39 -4.22
N LYS A 729 4.22 0.32 -3.75
CA LYS A 729 3.50 -0.84 -3.21
C LYS A 729 3.59 -0.99 -1.70
N SER A 730 4.41 -0.21 -0.99
CA SER A 730 4.59 -0.37 0.46
C SER A 730 4.35 0.91 1.27
N VAL A 731 4.01 0.71 2.55
CA VAL A 731 3.89 1.75 3.58
C VAL A 731 4.97 1.52 4.62
N ASP A 732 5.73 2.58 4.90
CA ASP A 732 6.65 2.59 6.02
C ASP A 732 5.88 2.67 7.35
N LYS A 733 6.03 1.63 8.17
CA LYS A 733 5.44 1.53 9.51
C LYS A 733 6.46 1.69 10.63
N SER A 734 7.72 2.01 10.30
CA SER A 734 8.80 2.21 11.27
C SER A 734 8.46 3.28 12.30
N PHE A 735 8.03 4.47 11.86
CA PHE A 735 7.67 5.57 12.74
C PHE A 735 6.51 5.22 13.69
N GLU A 736 5.48 4.55 13.16
CA GLU A 736 4.34 4.09 13.96
C GLU A 736 4.81 3.07 15.02
N PHE A 737 5.66 2.13 14.63
CA PHE A 737 6.24 1.14 15.53
C PHE A 737 7.09 1.81 16.63
N VAL A 738 8.03 2.68 16.27
CA VAL A 738 8.89 3.39 17.24
C VAL A 738 8.06 4.22 18.22
N THR A 739 7.04 4.91 17.73
CA THR A 739 6.19 5.76 18.59
C THR A 739 5.26 4.93 19.50
N ASN A 740 4.64 3.89 18.95
CA ASN A 740 3.59 3.14 19.65
C ASN A 740 4.09 1.93 20.45
N CYS A 741 5.28 1.41 20.10
CA CYS A 741 5.87 0.19 20.64
C CYS A 741 7.26 0.42 21.24
N GLY A 742 7.87 1.60 21.06
CA GLY A 742 9.17 1.97 21.64
C GLY A 742 9.13 2.38 23.11
N GLY A 743 7.94 2.48 23.71
CA GLY A 743 7.77 2.69 25.15
C GLY A 743 8.52 1.64 25.98
N ASP A 744 8.90 1.99 27.22
CA ASP A 744 9.66 1.13 28.13
C ASP A 744 10.94 0.53 27.50
N SER A 745 11.64 1.33 26.69
CA SER A 745 12.86 0.92 25.97
C SER A 745 12.64 -0.31 25.07
N PHE A 746 11.55 -0.32 24.29
CA PHE A 746 11.18 -1.42 23.38
C PHE A 746 10.89 -2.76 24.05
N TYR A 747 10.49 -2.74 25.33
CA TYR A 747 9.98 -3.94 25.99
C TYR A 747 8.53 -4.21 25.55
N ILE A 748 8.29 -5.33 24.88
CA ILE A 748 6.96 -5.70 24.37
C ILE A 748 6.29 -6.70 25.31
N ASP A 749 5.35 -6.23 26.14
CA ASP A 749 4.59 -7.07 27.05
C ASP A 749 3.70 -8.08 26.28
N PRO A 750 3.89 -9.40 26.45
CA PRO A 750 3.11 -10.41 25.71
C PRO A 750 1.61 -10.40 26.01
N GLN A 751 1.17 -9.84 27.13
CA GLN A 751 -0.23 -9.78 27.54
C GLN A 751 -0.85 -8.42 27.20
N LYS A 752 -0.14 -7.31 27.46
CA LYS A 752 -0.68 -5.96 27.32
C LYS A 752 -0.47 -5.32 25.95
N ALA A 753 0.57 -5.72 25.20
CA ALA A 753 0.89 -5.07 23.93
C ALA A 753 -0.19 -5.34 22.86
N SER A 754 -0.32 -4.41 21.91
CA SER A 754 -1.22 -4.56 20.77
C SER A 754 -0.75 -5.66 19.82
N GLY A 755 -1.67 -6.21 19.02
CA GLY A 755 -1.33 -7.17 17.95
C GLY A 755 -0.25 -6.61 17.02
N PHE A 756 -0.40 -5.33 16.61
CA PHE A 756 0.59 -4.64 15.79
C PHE A 756 2.01 -4.67 16.37
N CYS A 757 2.19 -4.37 17.66
CA CYS A 757 3.52 -4.37 18.29
C CYS A 757 4.11 -5.77 18.36
N LYS A 758 3.29 -6.79 18.65
CA LYS A 758 3.72 -8.20 18.71
C LYS A 758 4.13 -8.71 17.34
N ASP A 759 3.29 -8.48 16.33
CA ASP A 759 3.55 -8.93 14.96
C ASP A 759 4.78 -8.20 14.36
N SER A 760 4.89 -6.89 14.57
CA SER A 760 6.07 -6.12 14.13
C SER A 760 7.35 -6.58 14.81
N ALA A 761 7.32 -6.82 16.13
CA ALA A 761 8.47 -7.34 16.86
C ALA A 761 8.90 -8.71 16.32
N ARG A 762 7.93 -9.61 16.07
CA ARG A 762 8.16 -10.92 15.48
C ARG A 762 8.80 -10.83 14.09
N SER A 763 8.29 -9.95 13.23
CA SER A 763 8.86 -9.71 11.90
C SER A 763 10.32 -9.22 12.00
N LEU A 764 10.59 -8.25 12.87
CA LEU A 764 11.94 -7.70 13.04
C LEU A 764 12.94 -8.75 13.52
N VAL A 765 12.57 -9.58 14.50
CA VAL A 765 13.47 -10.63 15.00
C VAL A 765 13.66 -11.76 13.98
N ALA A 766 12.60 -12.16 13.28
CA ALA A 766 12.67 -13.18 12.25
C ALA A 766 13.60 -12.75 11.11
N LEU A 767 13.51 -11.47 10.70
CA LEU A 767 14.39 -10.91 9.68
C LEU A 767 15.85 -10.82 10.15
N TYR A 768 16.07 -10.38 11.39
CA TYR A 768 17.41 -10.23 11.96
C TYR A 768 18.16 -11.56 12.10
N HIS A 769 17.44 -12.63 12.49
CA HIS A 769 18.01 -13.97 12.65
C HIS A 769 17.94 -14.84 11.38
N ASP A 770 17.36 -14.32 10.30
CA ASP A 770 17.08 -15.06 9.06
C ASP A 770 16.25 -16.33 9.28
N GLY A 771 15.30 -16.29 10.22
CA GLY A 771 14.51 -17.45 10.62
C GLY A 771 14.08 -17.45 12.08
N ALA A 772 13.60 -18.60 12.56
CA ALA A 772 13.30 -18.83 13.97
C ALA A 772 14.47 -19.54 14.69
N LEU A 773 14.61 -19.31 16.00
CA LEU A 773 15.70 -19.87 16.80
C LEU A 773 15.32 -21.21 17.45
N PRO A 774 16.25 -22.17 17.59
CA PRO A 774 15.96 -23.45 18.22
C PRO A 774 15.73 -23.31 19.73
N CYS A 775 14.77 -24.05 20.27
CA CYS A 775 14.43 -24.03 21.70
C CYS A 775 15.61 -24.42 22.59
N GLU A 776 16.33 -25.49 22.25
CA GLU A 776 17.46 -26.03 23.03
C GLU A 776 17.12 -26.32 24.51
N CYS A 777 15.94 -26.88 24.77
CA CYS A 777 15.55 -27.31 26.12
C CYS A 777 16.44 -28.47 26.62
N HIS A 778 16.98 -28.34 27.82
CA HIS A 778 17.86 -29.34 28.40
C HIS A 778 17.11 -30.67 28.65
N PRO A 779 17.58 -31.81 28.12
CA PRO A 779 16.84 -33.07 28.13
C PRO A 779 16.51 -33.59 29.53
N ALA A 780 17.39 -33.34 30.50
CA ALA A 780 17.18 -33.77 31.89
C ALA A 780 16.48 -32.72 32.76
N GLY A 781 16.52 -31.44 32.36
CA GLY A 781 16.03 -30.32 33.18
C GLY A 781 14.65 -29.83 32.77
N ALA A 782 14.26 -30.04 31.51
CA ALA A 782 12.93 -29.77 31.01
C ALA A 782 12.01 -30.99 31.10
N ILE A 783 10.71 -30.74 31.03
CA ILE A 783 9.65 -31.76 30.93
C ILE A 783 9.51 -32.25 29.48
N GLY A 784 9.84 -31.40 28.51
CA GLY A 784 9.85 -31.72 27.08
C GLY A 784 10.79 -30.82 26.28
N HIS A 785 10.89 -31.07 24.97
CA HIS A 785 11.79 -30.35 24.06
C HIS A 785 11.15 -29.11 23.41
N ARG A 786 9.83 -28.96 23.51
CA ARG A 786 9.08 -27.81 22.98
C ARG A 786 9.11 -26.67 23.98
N CYS A 787 9.47 -25.48 23.51
CA CYS A 787 9.42 -24.24 24.27
C CYS A 787 8.23 -23.37 23.83
N SER A 788 7.98 -22.29 24.56
CA SER A 788 7.03 -21.25 24.15
C SER A 788 7.43 -20.67 22.78
N PRO A 789 6.49 -20.54 21.82
CA PRO A 789 6.79 -20.01 20.48
C PRO A 789 7.22 -18.54 20.51
N GLU A 790 6.80 -17.80 21.54
CA GLU A 790 7.25 -16.43 21.82
C GLU A 790 8.19 -16.47 23.03
N GLY A 791 9.39 -15.90 22.91
CA GLY A 791 10.42 -15.81 23.96
C GLY A 791 11.19 -17.11 24.25
N GLY A 792 10.69 -18.28 23.85
CA GLY A 792 11.47 -19.53 23.86
C GLY A 792 11.64 -20.19 25.22
N GLN A 793 10.80 -19.85 26.20
CA GLN A 793 10.86 -20.44 27.55
C GLN A 793 10.50 -21.93 27.52
N CYS A 794 11.42 -22.78 27.98
CA CYS A 794 11.19 -24.23 28.10
C CYS A 794 10.36 -24.55 29.36
N PRO A 795 9.53 -25.62 29.32
CA PRO A 795 8.80 -26.09 30.49
C PRO A 795 9.76 -26.81 31.45
N CYS A 796 10.27 -26.08 32.44
CA CYS A 796 11.23 -26.63 33.39
C CYS A 796 10.60 -27.58 34.39
N ARG A 797 11.37 -28.57 34.83
CA ARG A 797 11.01 -29.42 35.96
C ARG A 797 10.93 -28.58 37.24
N PRO A 798 10.22 -29.04 38.28
CA PRO A 798 10.16 -28.33 39.56
C PRO A 798 11.56 -27.98 40.07
N HIS A 799 11.72 -26.73 40.48
CA HIS A 799 12.97 -26.17 41.01
C HIS A 799 14.16 -26.13 40.04
N VAL A 800 13.91 -26.30 38.73
CA VAL A 800 14.88 -26.01 37.66
C VAL A 800 14.51 -24.67 37.04
N ILE A 801 15.50 -23.81 36.83
CA ILE A 801 15.36 -22.49 36.19
C ILE A 801 16.22 -22.44 34.92
N GLY A 802 15.93 -21.49 34.03
CA GLY A 802 16.48 -21.54 32.68
C GLY A 802 15.44 -21.19 31.65
N ARG A 803 15.77 -20.31 30.69
CA ARG A 803 15.12 -20.42 29.37
C ARG A 803 15.25 -21.85 28.83
N ARG A 804 16.42 -22.47 29.02
CA ARG A 804 16.77 -23.85 28.61
C ARG A 804 16.66 -24.89 29.74
N CYS A 805 16.24 -24.51 30.94
CA CYS A 805 16.17 -25.40 32.12
C CYS A 805 17.48 -26.11 32.48
N THR A 806 18.58 -25.36 32.65
CA THR A 806 19.94 -25.92 32.80
C THR A 806 20.50 -25.86 34.22
N ARG A 807 19.83 -25.20 35.18
CA ARG A 807 20.33 -25.05 36.56
C ARG A 807 19.22 -25.17 37.59
N CYS A 808 19.58 -25.48 38.83
CA CYS A 808 18.65 -25.45 39.95
C CYS A 808 18.32 -24.01 40.35
N GLN A 809 17.09 -23.81 40.81
CA GLN A 809 16.65 -22.57 41.45
C GLN A 809 17.50 -22.29 42.70
N MET A 810 17.67 -21.01 43.04
CA MET A 810 18.31 -20.63 44.31
C MET A 810 17.69 -21.35 45.51
N GLY A 811 18.54 -21.88 46.40
CA GLY A 811 18.13 -22.73 47.51
C GLY A 811 17.96 -24.21 47.17
N TYR A 812 18.30 -24.64 45.96
CA TYR A 812 18.31 -26.04 45.53
C TYR A 812 19.65 -26.43 44.88
N TYR A 813 20.00 -27.72 44.91
CA TYR A 813 21.23 -28.24 44.36
C TYR A 813 21.06 -29.63 43.70
N GLY A 814 22.07 -30.07 42.95
CA GLY A 814 22.14 -31.43 42.42
C GLY A 814 21.42 -31.62 41.09
N PHE A 815 21.55 -30.64 40.18
CA PHE A 815 21.02 -30.73 38.82
C PHE A 815 21.41 -32.08 38.16
N PRO A 816 20.48 -32.79 37.48
CA PRO A 816 19.14 -32.34 37.07
C PRO A 816 18.01 -32.58 38.10
N HIS A 817 18.29 -33.27 39.20
CA HIS A 817 17.29 -33.59 40.23
C HIS A 817 17.45 -32.66 41.44
N CYS A 818 16.99 -31.42 41.27
CA CYS A 818 17.17 -30.36 42.25
C CYS A 818 16.51 -30.69 43.60
N LYS A 819 17.33 -30.73 44.66
CA LYS A 819 16.91 -30.98 46.04
C LYS A 819 17.05 -29.72 46.89
N PRO A 820 16.15 -29.48 47.86
CA PRO A 820 16.25 -28.30 48.73
C PRO A 820 17.53 -28.36 49.58
N CYS A 821 18.18 -27.21 49.73
CA CYS A 821 19.31 -27.04 50.64
C CYS A 821 18.87 -27.25 52.10
N THR A 822 19.59 -28.07 52.87
CA THR A 822 19.33 -28.29 54.31
C THR A 822 20.13 -27.35 55.22
N CYS A 823 20.44 -26.14 54.74
CA CYS A 823 21.42 -25.25 55.36
C CYS A 823 20.81 -24.14 56.25
N GLY A 824 19.50 -24.22 56.52
CA GLY A 824 18.76 -23.21 57.28
C GLY A 824 18.57 -21.94 56.45
N ARG A 825 19.03 -20.79 56.95
CA ARG A 825 19.06 -19.51 56.21
C ARG A 825 20.23 -19.38 55.23
N ARG A 826 21.12 -20.37 55.17
CA ARG A 826 22.31 -20.35 54.30
C ARG A 826 22.02 -21.02 52.96
N LEU A 827 22.74 -20.56 51.93
CA LEU A 827 22.74 -21.20 50.62
C LEU A 827 23.66 -22.40 50.62
N CYS A 828 23.39 -23.35 49.73
CA CYS A 828 24.24 -24.50 49.50
C CYS A 828 24.88 -24.45 48.12
N GLU A 829 26.02 -25.13 48.00
CA GLU A 829 26.72 -25.29 46.73
C GLU A 829 25.82 -26.03 45.72
N GLU A 830 25.79 -25.55 44.48
CA GLU A 830 24.85 -26.00 43.46
C GLU A 830 25.03 -27.47 43.03
N THR A 831 26.23 -28.05 43.22
CA THR A 831 26.56 -29.43 42.81
C THR A 831 26.37 -30.43 43.95
N MET A 832 27.04 -30.19 45.08
CA MET A 832 27.13 -31.13 46.20
C MET A 832 26.15 -30.82 47.33
N GLY A 833 25.54 -29.64 47.34
CA GLY A 833 24.61 -29.21 48.39
C GLY A 833 25.29 -28.95 49.73
N MET A 834 26.61 -28.78 49.73
CA MET A 834 27.37 -28.43 50.92
C MET A 834 26.99 -27.02 51.35
N CYS A 835 26.73 -26.82 52.64
CA CYS A 835 26.40 -25.49 53.16
C CYS A 835 27.59 -24.57 52.98
N LEU A 836 27.39 -23.50 52.22
CA LEU A 836 28.41 -22.51 52.01
C LEU A 836 28.46 -21.62 53.26
N CYS A 837 29.63 -21.60 53.91
CA CYS A 837 29.97 -20.53 54.85
C CYS A 837 30.82 -19.54 54.07
N PRO A 838 30.28 -18.35 53.78
CA PRO A 838 31.02 -17.38 53.01
C PRO A 838 32.34 -17.00 53.70
N PRO A 839 33.38 -16.58 52.96
CA PRO A 839 34.68 -16.22 53.53
C PRO A 839 34.57 -15.21 54.67
N ARG A 840 35.42 -15.35 55.70
CA ARG A 840 35.51 -14.40 56.85
C ARG A 840 34.21 -14.26 57.65
N THR A 841 33.45 -15.35 57.77
CA THR A 841 32.20 -15.39 58.57
C THR A 841 32.33 -16.33 59.76
N VAL A 842 31.71 -15.93 60.88
CA VAL A 842 31.78 -16.68 62.13
C VAL A 842 31.00 -17.99 62.01
N ARG A 843 31.71 -19.11 62.04
CA ARG A 843 31.11 -20.45 62.12
C ARG A 843 30.48 -20.65 63.51
N PRO A 844 29.36 -21.41 63.64
CA PRO A 844 28.75 -22.29 62.64
C PRO A 844 27.57 -21.68 61.87
N GLN A 845 27.06 -20.51 62.27
CA GLN A 845 25.88 -19.88 61.69
C GLN A 845 26.20 -19.07 60.42
N CYS A 846 27.43 -18.56 60.30
CA CYS A 846 27.96 -17.89 59.11
C CYS A 846 27.07 -16.73 58.64
N ASP A 847 26.48 -16.02 59.61
CA ASP A 847 25.56 -14.89 59.47
C ASP A 847 26.14 -13.57 60.01
N ALA A 848 27.38 -13.61 60.51
CA ALA A 848 28.11 -12.46 61.02
C ALA A 848 29.59 -12.50 60.59
N CYS A 849 30.19 -11.32 60.46
CA CYS A 849 31.60 -11.17 60.12
C CYS A 849 32.54 -11.53 61.27
N GLU A 850 33.63 -12.23 60.94
CA GLU A 850 34.77 -12.48 61.84
C GLU A 850 35.42 -11.15 62.28
N THR A 851 36.22 -11.17 63.34
CA THR A 851 36.98 -9.98 63.76
C THR A 851 37.89 -9.49 62.64
N HIS A 852 38.02 -8.17 62.48
CA HIS A 852 38.70 -7.52 61.35
C HIS A 852 38.04 -7.80 59.99
N SER A 853 36.73 -8.03 59.95
CA SER A 853 35.97 -8.07 58.71
C SER A 853 34.61 -7.37 58.84
N PHE A 854 34.06 -6.89 57.72
CA PHE A 854 32.88 -6.05 57.64
C PHE A 854 32.02 -6.38 56.41
N SER A 855 30.81 -5.83 56.34
CA SER A 855 29.88 -5.97 55.21
C SER A 855 29.53 -7.44 54.88
N PHE A 856 28.72 -8.05 55.74
CA PHE A 856 28.26 -9.43 55.57
C PHE A 856 27.38 -9.59 54.32
N HIS A 857 27.68 -10.59 53.48
CA HIS A 857 26.82 -10.99 52.37
C HIS A 857 26.58 -12.52 52.37
N PRO A 858 25.32 -12.99 52.21
CA PRO A 858 24.97 -14.42 52.29
C PRO A 858 25.71 -15.35 51.29
N LEU A 859 26.17 -14.82 50.15
CA LEU A 859 26.93 -15.57 49.14
C LEU A 859 28.44 -15.30 49.17
N ALA A 860 28.87 -14.07 49.46
CA ALA A 860 30.24 -13.61 49.24
C ALA A 860 31.04 -13.41 50.53
N GLY A 861 30.36 -13.34 51.67
CA GLY A 861 30.97 -13.25 52.99
C GLY A 861 31.40 -11.86 53.35
N CYS A 862 32.39 -11.76 54.22
CA CYS A 862 32.81 -10.47 54.75
C CYS A 862 34.12 -10.01 54.10
N GLU A 863 34.22 -8.71 53.90
CA GLU A 863 35.45 -8.08 53.48
C GLU A 863 36.36 -7.87 54.66
N GLY A 864 37.67 -7.96 54.48
CA GLY A 864 38.61 -7.74 55.59
C GLY A 864 38.91 -6.27 55.74
N CYS A 865 39.04 -5.82 56.97
CA CYS A 865 39.52 -4.48 57.28
C CYS A 865 40.92 -4.28 56.67
N ASN A 866 41.08 -3.30 55.80
CA ASN A 866 42.38 -2.92 55.23
C ASN A 866 42.88 -1.61 55.85
N CYS A 867 42.94 -1.58 57.18
CA CYS A 867 43.24 -0.39 57.94
C CYS A 867 44.75 -0.16 58.09
N SER A 868 45.21 1.01 57.67
CA SER A 868 46.60 1.43 57.85
C SER A 868 46.86 1.81 59.30
N ARG A 869 47.95 1.28 59.89
CA ARG A 869 48.39 1.63 61.26
C ARG A 869 48.69 3.13 61.45
N MET A 870 48.89 3.87 60.37
CA MET A 870 49.21 5.31 60.40
C MET A 870 47.97 6.22 60.48
N GLY A 871 46.75 5.66 60.34
CA GLY A 871 45.51 6.44 60.25
C GLY A 871 44.42 6.01 61.25
N THR A 872 44.78 5.26 62.30
CA THR A 872 43.86 4.69 63.31
C THR A 872 44.20 5.25 64.69
N ASP A 873 43.19 5.63 65.47
CA ASP A 873 43.36 6.39 66.70
C ASP A 873 43.75 5.47 67.87
N GLY A 874 45.05 5.29 68.08
CA GLY A 874 45.62 4.73 69.32
C GLY A 874 45.40 3.24 69.63
N ALA A 875 44.72 2.44 68.79
CA ALA A 875 44.54 1.01 69.03
C ALA A 875 45.73 0.15 68.53
N ALA A 876 46.19 -0.81 69.34
CA ALA A 876 47.26 -1.75 69.01
C ALA A 876 46.91 -2.72 67.86
N THR A 877 45.61 -2.82 67.53
CA THR A 877 45.05 -3.59 66.42
C THR A 877 44.08 -2.69 65.66
N PRO A 878 44.30 -2.43 64.36
CA PRO A 878 43.43 -1.57 63.60
C PRO A 878 42.11 -2.32 63.31
N GLU A 879 41.01 -1.82 63.87
CA GLU A 879 39.66 -2.35 63.70
C GLU A 879 38.88 -1.47 62.74
N CYS A 880 37.98 -2.06 61.96
CA CYS A 880 37.06 -1.31 61.13
C CYS A 880 35.62 -1.51 61.58
N ASP A 881 34.82 -0.49 61.34
CA ASP A 881 33.39 -0.53 61.54
C ASP A 881 32.76 -1.72 60.77
N ARG A 882 31.94 -2.51 61.46
CA ARG A 882 31.45 -3.80 60.96
C ARG A 882 30.47 -3.67 59.79
N ASP A 883 29.88 -2.50 59.61
CA ASP A 883 28.86 -2.28 58.57
C ASP A 883 29.45 -1.58 57.33
N HIS A 884 30.40 -0.66 57.53
CA HIS A 884 30.89 0.25 56.47
C HIS A 884 32.38 0.07 56.15
N GLY A 885 33.13 -0.65 56.99
CA GLY A 885 34.57 -0.84 56.81
C GLY A 885 35.43 0.36 57.17
N GLN A 886 34.83 1.40 57.76
CA GLN A 886 35.54 2.60 58.19
C GLN A 886 36.50 2.26 59.33
N CYS A 887 37.79 2.49 59.13
CA CYS A 887 38.82 2.26 60.14
C CYS A 887 38.64 3.21 61.33
N ARG A 888 38.75 2.67 62.54
CA ARG A 888 38.75 3.43 63.81
C ARG A 888 40.16 3.48 64.39
#